data_AF-A0A9X1DQI5-F1
#
_entry.id   AF-A0A9X1DQI5-F1
#
_cell.length_a   1.000
_cell.length_b   1.000
_cell.length_c   1.000
_cell.angle_alpha   90.00
_cell.angle_beta   90.00
_cell.angle_gamma   90.00
#
_symmetry.space_group_name_H-M   'P 1'
#
loop_
_entity.id
_entity.type
_entity.pdbx_description
1 polymer ?
#
loop_
_entity_poly.entity_id
_entity_poly.type
_entity_poly.pdbx_seq_one_letter_code
_entity_poly.pdbx_strand_id
1 'polypeptide(L)'
;MANGCNQNPIGACSEAEGVNTIANGDASHAEGFQTIANGVASHAEGFQAIANGDASHAEGTATIANGNTSHTEGFQTIANGDASHAEGTATTANGNASHTDGFITIANGVASHAEGFQTIANGDASHAEGNSTTANGNASHTEGFETTASGNSSHAEGVSTNANGDASHAEGFETTASGNSSHAEGNNTTAGGANSHTEGLNTQTTISGVNAHAEGEGNTASGRASHVEGGGVDSLGNPTPNLASGPSSHAEGQNTIASGDVSHAEGGGTIASGSFSHAEGQNTVASGDVSHAEGGSTTASGSSSHAEGFQTVASAASAHAEGFSTTASGADSHAQGRITTASGLGSHAEGQSTTASGFVAHAEGLQTAATNQAAHAQGLNTTASGVASHAEGSNTIANGVFSHASGSGTSTAGFPGAFIVGTNGVASQSNSFFVANGLLPFDPAGRVISLFSNGDGCFEGAVSADAFIPGAFACDFAEMFETLDGQPIDVGYFVTLDGEKVRKSNANDDYILGITSSNPGILAGTEEPACSKYLFDEWNRPIFEEVTIPAVTDHEGNILVEERTEMRKKINPEWDPENPCSSRLERPEWVAVGIVGKLLVRDDGTAQVNGYCKPNNEGIATAADQGYRVMKRTGPNQILVLVK
;
A
#
# COMPACT_ATOMS: atom_id res chain seq x y z
N MET A 1 -40.31 -21.28 102.05
CA MET A 1 -40.41 -19.80 102.05
C MET A 1 -40.16 -19.38 100.61
N ALA A 2 -41.17 -18.77 99.99
CA ALA A 2 -41.12 -18.39 98.58
C ALA A 2 -40.16 -17.21 98.43
N ASN A 3 -39.08 -17.40 97.66
CA ASN A 3 -38.09 -16.35 97.38
C ASN A 3 -38.80 -15.20 96.66
N GLY A 4 -38.82 -14.02 97.29
CA GLY A 4 -39.43 -12.79 96.74
C GLY A 4 -38.83 -12.31 95.41
N CYS A 5 -37.84 -13.02 94.89
CA CYS A 5 -37.14 -12.74 93.65
C CYS A 5 -37.36 -13.80 92.56
N ASN A 6 -38.19 -14.85 92.76
CA ASN A 6 -38.48 -15.88 91.72
C ASN A 6 -37.21 -16.47 91.05
N GLN A 7 -36.33 -17.05 91.87
CA GLN A 7 -35.10 -17.72 91.47
C GLN A 7 -35.35 -19.24 91.36
N ASN A 8 -35.08 -19.84 90.21
CA ASN A 8 -35.43 -21.25 89.93
C ASN A 8 -34.23 -22.07 89.44
N PRO A 9 -33.39 -22.62 90.34
CA PRO A 9 -32.34 -23.59 89.99
C PRO A 9 -32.94 -25.00 89.89
N ILE A 10 -33.27 -25.44 88.68
CA ILE A 10 -34.00 -26.68 88.39
C ILE A 10 -33.05 -27.83 88.05
N GLY A 11 -31.96 -27.57 87.32
CA GLY A 11 -30.98 -28.60 86.95
C GLY A 11 -30.11 -29.06 88.13
N ALA A 12 -29.50 -30.24 88.01
CA ALA A 12 -28.63 -30.76 89.07
C ALA A 12 -27.39 -29.87 89.23
N CYS A 13 -27.07 -29.44 90.46
CA CYS A 13 -25.96 -28.52 90.75
C CYS A 13 -26.07 -27.16 90.02
N SER A 14 -27.28 -26.69 89.70
CA SER A 14 -27.51 -25.36 89.12
C SER A 14 -27.61 -24.26 90.19
N GLU A 15 -27.31 -23.03 89.80
CA GLU A 15 -27.38 -21.82 90.64
C GLU A 15 -28.23 -20.74 89.92
N ALA A 16 -29.11 -20.06 90.65
CA ALA A 16 -29.96 -18.99 90.11
C ALA A 16 -29.99 -17.79 91.06
N GLU A 17 -29.43 -16.67 90.63
CA GLU A 17 -29.31 -15.42 91.39
C GLU A 17 -30.11 -14.29 90.75
N GLY A 18 -30.40 -13.20 91.47
CA GLY A 18 -31.17 -12.08 90.92
C GLY A 18 -32.70 -12.26 90.94
N VAL A 19 -33.41 -11.68 89.96
CA VAL A 19 -34.89 -11.59 89.91
C VAL A 19 -35.46 -12.23 88.63
N ASN A 20 -36.41 -13.17 88.79
CA ASN A 20 -37.03 -13.94 87.70
C ASN A 20 -36.01 -14.74 86.88
N THR A 21 -35.06 -15.39 87.54
CA THR A 21 -34.00 -16.16 86.89
C THR A 21 -34.28 -17.66 86.94
N ILE A 22 -33.90 -18.38 85.89
CA ILE A 22 -34.15 -19.83 85.72
C ILE A 22 -32.87 -20.52 85.24
N ALA A 23 -32.38 -21.49 86.00
CA ALA A 23 -31.24 -22.33 85.65
C ALA A 23 -31.70 -23.79 85.51
N ASN A 24 -32.06 -24.20 84.29
CA ASN A 24 -32.69 -25.48 83.96
C ASN A 24 -31.67 -26.61 83.71
N GLY A 25 -30.49 -26.29 83.19
CA GLY A 25 -29.48 -27.28 82.82
C GLY A 25 -28.68 -27.80 84.00
N ASP A 26 -28.14 -29.02 83.89
CA ASP A 26 -27.22 -29.53 84.90
C ASP A 26 -25.96 -28.66 84.96
N ALA A 27 -25.56 -28.23 86.15
CA ALA A 27 -24.46 -27.29 86.41
C ALA A 27 -24.61 -25.90 85.74
N SER A 28 -25.82 -25.49 85.34
CA SER A 28 -26.07 -24.17 84.75
C SER A 28 -26.11 -23.05 85.79
N HIS A 29 -25.75 -21.83 85.41
CA HIS A 29 -25.84 -20.62 86.24
C HIS A 29 -26.69 -19.54 85.56
N ALA A 30 -27.63 -18.92 86.27
CA ALA A 30 -28.39 -17.78 85.77
C ALA A 30 -28.43 -16.64 86.79
N GLU A 31 -27.93 -15.46 86.44
CA GLU A 31 -27.94 -14.27 87.30
C GLU A 31 -28.52 -13.03 86.60
N GLY A 32 -28.95 -12.01 87.36
CA GLY A 32 -29.50 -10.76 86.81
C GLY A 32 -31.03 -10.63 86.86
N PHE A 33 -31.67 -10.16 85.78
CA PHE A 33 -33.13 -9.95 85.68
C PHE A 33 -33.71 -10.64 84.46
N GLN A 34 -34.68 -11.54 84.67
CA GLN A 34 -35.32 -12.31 83.59
C GLN A 34 -34.36 -13.15 82.73
N THR A 35 -33.29 -13.68 83.32
CA THR A 35 -32.31 -14.51 82.61
C THR A 35 -32.65 -16.01 82.70
N ILE A 36 -32.27 -16.76 81.66
CA ILE A 36 -32.58 -18.20 81.56
C ILE A 36 -31.36 -18.97 81.03
N ALA A 37 -30.85 -19.92 81.81
CA ALA A 37 -29.79 -20.85 81.41
C ALA A 37 -30.39 -22.27 81.26
N ASN A 38 -30.57 -22.76 80.03
CA ASN A 38 -31.22 -24.04 79.73
C ASN A 38 -30.26 -25.21 79.44
N GLY A 39 -29.10 -24.95 78.84
CA GLY A 39 -28.14 -25.99 78.48
C GLY A 39 -27.31 -26.50 79.66
N VAL A 40 -26.73 -27.69 79.53
CA VAL A 40 -25.82 -28.26 80.54
C VAL A 40 -24.59 -27.36 80.66
N ALA A 41 -24.23 -26.96 81.88
CA ALA A 41 -23.14 -26.05 82.19
C ALA A 41 -23.23 -24.68 81.49
N SER A 42 -24.42 -24.24 81.08
CA SER A 42 -24.60 -22.91 80.48
C SER A 42 -24.64 -21.79 81.53
N HIS A 43 -24.30 -20.57 81.12
CA HIS A 43 -24.31 -19.38 81.97
C HIS A 43 -25.11 -18.25 81.30
N ALA A 44 -26.02 -17.61 82.03
CA ALA A 44 -26.75 -16.42 81.56
C ALA A 44 -26.71 -15.29 82.61
N GLU A 45 -26.22 -14.10 82.24
CA GLU A 45 -26.13 -12.92 83.11
C GLU A 45 -26.69 -11.65 82.44
N GLY A 46 -27.18 -10.68 83.23
CA GLY A 46 -27.68 -9.39 82.72
C GLY A 46 -29.21 -9.23 82.72
N PHE A 47 -29.80 -8.72 81.62
CA PHE A 47 -31.24 -8.43 81.49
C PHE A 47 -31.82 -9.18 80.30
N GLN A 48 -32.78 -10.10 80.52
CA GLN A 48 -33.39 -10.90 79.44
C GLN A 48 -32.40 -11.74 78.61
N ALA A 49 -31.26 -12.11 79.19
CA ALA A 49 -30.28 -12.99 78.55
C ALA A 49 -30.70 -14.47 78.62
N ILE A 50 -30.51 -15.22 77.53
CA ILE A 50 -30.93 -16.63 77.42
C ILE A 50 -29.78 -17.49 76.87
N ALA A 51 -29.30 -18.46 77.64
CA ALA A 51 -28.26 -19.42 77.24
C ALA A 51 -28.86 -20.83 77.08
N ASN A 52 -29.23 -21.19 75.84
CA ASN A 52 -29.96 -22.41 75.50
C ASN A 52 -29.08 -23.64 75.21
N GLY A 53 -27.91 -23.46 74.58
CA GLY A 53 -27.02 -24.58 74.21
C GLY A 53 -26.15 -25.07 75.36
N ASP A 54 -25.60 -26.28 75.24
CA ASP A 54 -24.71 -26.84 76.26
C ASP A 54 -23.40 -26.04 76.32
N ALA A 55 -22.96 -25.69 77.53
CA ALA A 55 -21.80 -24.84 77.82
C ALA A 55 -21.84 -23.47 77.10
N SER A 56 -23.04 -22.98 76.75
CA SER A 56 -23.22 -21.66 76.17
C SER A 56 -23.16 -20.55 77.23
N HIS A 57 -22.78 -19.34 76.82
CA HIS A 57 -22.72 -18.16 77.67
C HIS A 57 -23.49 -16.99 77.02
N ALA A 58 -24.41 -16.37 77.76
CA ALA A 58 -25.13 -15.18 77.33
C ALA A 58 -25.06 -14.08 78.38
N GLU A 59 -24.44 -12.96 78.05
CA GLU A 59 -24.34 -11.78 78.91
C GLU A 59 -24.93 -10.53 78.21
N GLY A 60 -25.26 -9.49 78.97
CA GLY A 60 -25.79 -8.22 78.42
C GLY A 60 -27.32 -8.08 78.47
N THR A 61 -27.90 -7.44 77.45
CA THR A 61 -29.33 -7.07 77.40
C THR A 61 -30.03 -7.69 76.19
N ALA A 62 -31.03 -8.54 76.44
CA ALA A 62 -31.81 -9.27 75.45
C ALA A 62 -30.95 -10.12 74.49
N THR A 63 -29.93 -10.78 75.03
CA THR A 63 -28.99 -11.63 74.27
C THR A 63 -29.41 -13.10 74.31
N ILE A 64 -29.13 -13.86 73.24
CA ILE A 64 -29.57 -15.27 73.12
C ILE A 64 -28.44 -16.14 72.54
N ALA A 65 -27.91 -17.07 73.33
CA ALA A 65 -26.95 -18.08 72.90
C ALA A 65 -27.64 -19.45 72.70
N ASN A 66 -27.96 -19.82 71.46
CA ASN A 66 -28.66 -21.07 71.12
C ASN A 66 -27.75 -22.26 70.82
N GLY A 67 -26.54 -22.03 70.29
CA GLY A 67 -25.62 -23.10 69.92
C GLY A 67 -24.88 -23.70 71.11
N ASN A 68 -24.37 -24.93 70.96
CA ASN A 68 -23.48 -25.50 71.97
C ASN A 68 -22.16 -24.71 71.99
N THR A 69 -21.63 -24.43 73.18
CA THR A 69 -20.42 -23.62 73.40
C THR A 69 -20.47 -22.23 72.75
N SER A 70 -21.66 -21.70 72.42
CA SER A 70 -21.80 -20.37 71.83
C SER A 70 -21.69 -19.27 72.90
N HIS A 71 -21.18 -18.11 72.52
CA HIS A 71 -21.04 -16.93 73.37
C HIS A 71 -21.85 -15.77 72.81
N THR A 72 -22.47 -14.95 73.66
CA THR A 72 -23.10 -13.70 73.21
C THR A 72 -23.03 -12.63 74.29
N GLU A 73 -22.74 -11.39 73.87
CA GLU A 73 -22.67 -10.21 74.73
C GLU A 73 -23.26 -8.97 74.03
N GLY A 74 -23.54 -7.88 74.77
CA GLY A 74 -24.04 -6.62 74.20
C GLY A 74 -25.56 -6.40 74.28
N PHE A 75 -26.18 -5.83 73.23
CA PHE A 75 -27.61 -5.47 73.19
C PHE A 75 -28.31 -6.11 71.98
N GLN A 76 -29.31 -6.96 72.22
CA GLN A 76 -30.08 -7.66 71.18
C GLN A 76 -29.24 -8.54 70.25
N THR A 77 -28.23 -9.22 70.78
CA THR A 77 -27.33 -10.09 70.03
C THR A 77 -27.76 -11.56 70.11
N ILE A 78 -27.54 -12.34 69.05
CA ILE A 78 -27.99 -13.73 68.96
C ILE A 78 -26.88 -14.62 68.37
N ALA A 79 -26.48 -15.67 69.09
CA ALA A 79 -25.52 -16.67 68.64
C ALA A 79 -26.23 -18.02 68.43
N ASN A 80 -26.58 -18.37 67.19
CA ASN A 80 -27.36 -19.56 66.85
C ASN A 80 -26.54 -20.81 66.55
N GLY A 81 -25.35 -20.67 65.97
CA GLY A 81 -24.51 -21.81 65.58
C GLY A 81 -23.67 -22.37 66.73
N ASP A 82 -23.25 -23.63 66.61
CA ASP A 82 -22.34 -24.24 67.59
C ASP A 82 -20.99 -23.50 67.58
N ALA A 83 -20.45 -23.17 68.76
CA ALA A 83 -19.24 -22.37 68.96
C ALA A 83 -19.27 -20.97 68.32
N SER A 84 -20.46 -20.43 67.99
CA SER A 84 -20.60 -19.07 67.46
C SER A 84 -20.41 -18.00 68.55
N HIS A 85 -20.01 -16.80 68.13
CA HIS A 85 -19.85 -15.64 69.01
C HIS A 85 -20.58 -14.41 68.42
N ALA A 86 -21.43 -13.75 69.22
CA ALA A 86 -22.11 -12.52 68.81
C ALA A 86 -21.99 -11.41 69.88
N GLU A 87 -21.34 -10.31 69.51
CA GLU A 87 -21.14 -9.11 70.33
C GLU A 87 -21.67 -7.86 69.61
N GLY A 88 -21.69 -6.70 70.31
CA GLY A 88 -22.18 -5.44 69.76
C GLY A 88 -23.67 -5.16 69.95
N THR A 89 -24.34 -4.65 68.93
CA THR A 89 -25.76 -4.25 68.95
C THR A 89 -26.56 -4.78 67.76
N ALA A 90 -27.64 -5.52 68.04
CA ALA A 90 -28.54 -6.09 67.05
C ALA A 90 -27.81 -7.01 66.03
N THR A 91 -26.83 -7.79 66.50
CA THR A 91 -26.01 -8.67 65.67
C THR A 91 -26.49 -10.12 65.75
N THR A 92 -26.20 -10.94 64.73
CA THR A 92 -26.62 -12.36 64.71
C THR A 92 -25.58 -13.27 64.06
N ALA A 93 -25.03 -14.21 64.82
CA ALA A 93 -24.11 -15.25 64.37
C ALA A 93 -24.87 -16.57 64.15
N ASN A 94 -25.24 -16.89 62.91
CA ASN A 94 -26.05 -18.05 62.54
C ASN A 94 -25.24 -19.32 62.24
N GLY A 95 -24.03 -19.18 61.72
CA GLY A 95 -23.21 -20.31 61.30
C GLY A 95 -22.44 -20.97 62.46
N ASN A 96 -22.06 -22.23 62.29
CA ASN A 96 -21.17 -22.89 63.25
C ASN A 96 -19.81 -22.20 63.25
N ALA A 97 -19.27 -21.89 64.43
CA ALA A 97 -18.03 -21.14 64.63
C ALA A 97 -18.02 -19.73 63.99
N SER A 98 -19.18 -19.15 63.66
CA SER A 98 -19.24 -17.79 63.10
C SER A 98 -19.06 -16.71 64.17
N HIS A 99 -18.50 -15.56 63.78
CA HIS A 99 -18.30 -14.39 64.64
C HIS A 99 -19.04 -13.17 64.11
N THR A 100 -19.61 -12.34 64.99
CA THR A 100 -20.21 -11.07 64.59
C THR A 100 -20.01 -9.99 65.66
N ASP A 101 -19.67 -8.77 65.25
CA ASP A 101 -19.59 -7.56 66.11
C ASP A 101 -20.16 -6.33 65.37
N GLY A 102 -20.37 -5.22 66.06
CA GLY A 102 -20.78 -3.93 65.48
C GLY A 102 -22.26 -3.62 65.65
N PHE A 103 -22.89 -3.05 64.61
CA PHE A 103 -24.29 -2.63 64.62
C PHE A 103 -25.06 -3.19 63.42
N ILE A 104 -26.05 -4.03 63.69
CA ILE A 104 -26.86 -4.72 62.66
C ILE A 104 -25.95 -5.55 61.72
N THR A 105 -25.19 -6.47 62.29
CA THR A 105 -24.30 -7.36 61.51
C THR A 105 -24.79 -8.81 61.58
N ILE A 106 -24.61 -9.57 60.49
CA ILE A 106 -25.12 -10.94 60.39
C ILE A 106 -24.05 -11.85 59.77
N ALA A 107 -23.68 -12.92 60.47
CA ALA A 107 -22.75 -13.94 60.01
C ALA A 107 -23.49 -15.29 59.81
N ASN A 108 -23.83 -15.64 58.57
CA ASN A 108 -24.64 -16.82 58.23
C ASN A 108 -23.84 -18.09 57.91
N GLY A 109 -22.64 -17.97 57.37
CA GLY A 109 -21.83 -19.10 56.92
C GLY A 109 -21.09 -19.80 58.05
N VAL A 110 -20.68 -21.06 57.84
CA VAL A 110 -19.79 -21.76 58.77
C VAL A 110 -18.46 -21.02 58.85
N ALA A 111 -18.00 -20.70 60.05
CA ALA A 111 -16.78 -19.92 60.30
C ALA A 111 -16.75 -18.54 59.63
N SER A 112 -17.90 -17.95 59.30
CA SER A 112 -17.96 -16.60 58.74
C SER A 112 -17.77 -15.52 59.80
N HIS A 113 -17.27 -14.34 59.41
CA HIS A 113 -17.09 -13.18 60.29
C HIS A 113 -17.81 -11.95 59.70
N ALA A 114 -18.65 -11.26 60.47
CA ALA A 114 -19.21 -9.95 60.09
C ALA A 114 -18.97 -8.87 61.17
N GLU A 115 -18.30 -7.77 60.82
CA GLU A 115 -18.07 -6.62 61.72
C GLU A 115 -18.42 -5.28 61.06
N GLY A 116 -18.62 -4.21 61.85
CA GLY A 116 -18.94 -2.87 61.34
C GLY A 116 -20.42 -2.46 61.44
N PHE A 117 -20.98 -1.83 60.40
CA PHE A 117 -22.35 -1.31 60.37
C PHE A 117 -23.13 -1.90 59.19
N GLN A 118 -24.23 -2.61 59.44
CA GLN A 118 -25.07 -3.20 58.37
C GLN A 118 -24.32 -4.19 57.46
N THR A 119 -23.38 -4.97 58.01
CA THR A 119 -22.58 -5.92 57.23
C THR A 119 -23.13 -7.35 57.31
N ILE A 120 -22.98 -8.12 56.22
CA ILE A 120 -23.52 -9.48 56.11
C ILE A 120 -22.48 -10.43 55.52
N ALA A 121 -22.10 -11.48 56.26
CA ALA A 121 -21.22 -12.54 55.80
C ALA A 121 -22.02 -13.83 55.58
N ASN A 122 -22.42 -14.10 54.34
CA ASN A 122 -23.32 -15.22 53.98
C ASN A 122 -22.59 -16.53 53.66
N GLY A 123 -21.41 -16.48 53.05
CA GLY A 123 -20.67 -17.67 52.61
C GLY A 123 -19.86 -18.34 53.72
N ASP A 124 -19.52 -19.62 53.54
CA ASP A 124 -18.65 -20.33 54.47
C ASP A 124 -17.24 -19.71 54.47
N ALA A 125 -16.68 -19.48 55.66
CA ALA A 125 -15.41 -18.78 55.88
C ALA A 125 -15.34 -17.37 55.23
N SER A 126 -16.50 -16.74 54.96
CA SER A 126 -16.55 -15.38 54.42
C SER A 126 -16.28 -14.32 55.50
N HIS A 127 -15.78 -13.16 55.10
CA HIS A 127 -15.52 -12.03 55.98
C HIS A 127 -16.14 -10.75 55.40
N ALA A 128 -16.93 -10.03 56.19
CA ALA A 128 -17.51 -8.75 55.82
C ALA A 128 -17.25 -7.70 56.90
N GLU A 129 -16.56 -6.62 56.52
CA GLU A 129 -16.28 -5.48 57.40
C GLU A 129 -16.68 -4.15 56.73
N GLY A 130 -16.71 -3.05 57.49
CA GLY A 130 -17.06 -1.71 56.99
C GLY A 130 -18.52 -1.31 57.17
N ASN A 131 -19.13 -0.70 56.15
CA ASN A 131 -20.49 -0.15 56.20
C ASN A 131 -21.33 -0.62 55.01
N SER A 132 -22.43 -1.30 55.29
CA SER A 132 -23.37 -1.81 54.28
C SER A 132 -22.73 -2.78 53.29
N THR A 133 -21.81 -3.63 53.76
CA THR A 133 -21.05 -4.57 52.92
C THR A 133 -21.63 -5.99 52.98
N THR A 134 -21.49 -6.78 51.91
CA THR A 134 -22.03 -8.15 51.84
C THR A 134 -21.07 -9.15 51.19
N ALA A 135 -20.66 -10.18 51.92
CA ALA A 135 -19.84 -11.29 51.43
C ALA A 135 -20.71 -12.54 51.18
N ASN A 136 -21.13 -12.80 49.94
CA ASN A 136 -21.99 -13.93 49.58
C ASN A 136 -21.26 -15.23 49.25
N GLY A 137 -20.03 -15.15 48.72
CA GLY A 137 -19.30 -16.32 48.26
C GLY A 137 -18.58 -17.08 49.38
N ASN A 138 -18.27 -18.35 49.14
CA ASN A 138 -17.42 -19.09 50.10
C ASN A 138 -16.01 -18.51 50.08
N ALA A 139 -15.44 -18.28 51.26
CA ALA A 139 -14.16 -17.61 51.47
C ALA A 139 -14.05 -16.22 50.79
N SER A 140 -15.17 -15.54 50.54
CA SER A 140 -15.16 -14.18 50.00
C SER A 140 -14.88 -13.14 51.08
N HIS A 141 -14.27 -12.03 50.70
CA HIS A 141 -13.95 -10.90 51.58
C HIS A 141 -14.57 -9.61 51.05
N THR A 142 -15.10 -8.76 51.93
CA THR A 142 -15.61 -7.44 51.53
C THR A 142 -15.32 -6.41 52.61
N GLU A 143 -14.88 -5.21 52.20
CA GLU A 143 -14.62 -4.07 53.08
C GLU A 143 -15.01 -2.74 52.41
N GLY A 144 -15.08 -1.64 53.17
CA GLY A 144 -15.43 -0.31 52.64
C GLY A 144 -16.90 0.10 52.83
N PHE A 145 -17.50 0.76 51.83
CA PHE A 145 -18.88 1.27 51.86
C PHE A 145 -19.69 0.75 50.67
N GLU A 146 -20.83 0.09 50.94
CA GLU A 146 -21.72 -0.48 49.90
C GLU A 146 -21.04 -1.48 48.95
N THR A 147 -20.10 -2.29 49.47
CA THR A 147 -19.36 -3.28 48.67
C THR A 147 -19.98 -4.67 48.74
N THR A 148 -19.90 -5.44 47.65
CA THR A 148 -20.44 -6.81 47.60
C THR A 148 -19.45 -7.77 46.93
N ALA A 149 -19.13 -8.86 47.62
CA ALA A 149 -18.31 -9.95 47.11
C ALA A 149 -19.18 -11.21 46.94
N SER A 150 -19.60 -11.51 45.70
CA SER A 150 -20.54 -12.61 45.41
C SER A 150 -19.92 -13.90 44.88
N GLY A 151 -18.71 -13.85 44.34
CA GLY A 151 -18.01 -15.04 43.84
C GLY A 151 -17.29 -15.83 44.95
N ASN A 152 -17.02 -17.11 44.73
CA ASN A 152 -16.19 -17.86 45.69
C ASN A 152 -14.77 -17.30 45.68
N SER A 153 -14.19 -17.06 46.86
CA SER A 153 -12.88 -16.44 47.02
C SER A 153 -12.75 -15.06 46.36
N SER A 154 -13.86 -14.35 46.13
CA SER A 154 -13.83 -12.98 45.60
C SER A 154 -13.52 -11.95 46.68
N HIS A 155 -12.91 -10.82 46.31
CA HIS A 155 -12.62 -9.69 47.20
C HIS A 155 -13.21 -8.40 46.64
N ALA A 156 -13.91 -7.62 47.46
CA ALA A 156 -14.44 -6.31 47.09
C ALA A 156 -14.09 -5.24 48.15
N GLU A 157 -13.42 -4.16 47.73
CA GLU A 157 -13.06 -3.03 48.60
C GLU A 157 -13.36 -1.68 47.95
N GLY A 158 -13.42 -0.61 48.76
CA GLY A 158 -13.70 0.75 48.28
C GLY A 158 -15.15 1.21 48.48
N VAL A 159 -15.75 1.83 47.46
CA VAL A 159 -17.08 2.45 47.51
C VAL A 159 -17.94 1.94 46.36
N SER A 160 -19.07 1.31 46.68
CA SER A 160 -20.03 0.79 45.70
C SER A 160 -19.41 -0.21 44.70
N THR A 161 -18.51 -1.08 45.17
CA THR A 161 -17.78 -2.05 44.34
C THR A 161 -18.39 -3.45 44.39
N ASN A 162 -18.32 -4.19 43.28
CA ASN A 162 -18.93 -5.53 43.15
C ASN A 162 -17.95 -6.56 42.56
N ALA A 163 -17.58 -7.57 43.34
CA ALA A 163 -16.80 -8.72 42.87
C ALA A 163 -17.71 -9.94 42.68
N ASN A 164 -18.22 -10.13 41.46
CA ASN A 164 -19.26 -11.15 41.17
C ASN A 164 -18.72 -12.49 40.67
N GLY A 165 -17.53 -12.50 40.05
CA GLY A 165 -16.90 -13.71 39.52
C GLY A 165 -16.13 -14.51 40.57
N ASP A 166 -15.98 -15.81 40.36
CA ASP A 166 -15.13 -16.63 41.24
C ASP A 166 -13.68 -16.14 41.19
N ALA A 167 -13.06 -15.97 42.35
CA ALA A 167 -11.73 -15.39 42.54
C ALA A 167 -11.54 -14.01 41.88
N SER A 168 -12.62 -13.24 41.71
CA SER A 168 -12.53 -11.87 41.17
C SER A 168 -12.17 -10.85 42.25
N HIS A 169 -11.58 -9.74 41.83
CA HIS A 169 -11.19 -8.64 42.71
C HIS A 169 -11.74 -7.31 42.18
N ALA A 170 -12.42 -6.53 43.03
CA ALA A 170 -12.92 -5.20 42.68
C ALA A 170 -12.51 -4.17 43.75
N GLU A 171 -11.82 -3.11 43.34
CA GLU A 171 -11.39 -2.01 44.21
C GLU A 171 -11.70 -0.63 43.58
N GLY A 172 -11.76 0.43 44.39
CA GLY A 172 -12.00 1.80 43.91
C GLY A 172 -13.43 2.34 44.13
N PHE A 173 -13.98 3.05 43.14
CA PHE A 173 -15.31 3.67 43.20
C PHE A 173 -16.19 3.19 42.04
N GLU A 174 -17.36 2.63 42.34
CA GLU A 174 -18.31 2.12 41.33
C GLU A 174 -17.70 1.06 40.38
N THR A 175 -16.80 0.21 40.87
CA THR A 175 -16.12 -0.80 40.05
C THR A 175 -16.82 -2.17 40.12
N THR A 176 -16.76 -2.93 39.04
CA THR A 176 -17.41 -4.25 38.95
C THR A 176 -16.51 -5.29 38.27
N ALA A 177 -16.14 -6.34 39.01
CA ALA A 177 -15.40 -7.49 38.50
C ALA A 177 -16.33 -8.70 38.34
N SER A 178 -16.90 -8.88 37.15
CA SER A 178 -17.91 -9.91 36.85
C SER A 178 -17.35 -11.19 36.22
N GLY A 179 -16.15 -11.15 35.66
CA GLY A 179 -15.51 -12.34 35.12
C GLY A 179 -14.87 -13.21 36.20
N ASN A 180 -14.79 -14.52 35.97
CA ASN A 180 -13.99 -15.38 36.84
C ASN A 180 -12.52 -14.97 36.74
N SER A 181 -11.86 -14.83 37.89
CA SER A 181 -10.48 -14.35 38.02
C SER A 181 -10.24 -12.98 37.37
N SER A 182 -11.28 -12.15 37.22
CA SER A 182 -11.15 -10.79 36.70
C SER A 182 -10.75 -9.80 37.79
N HIS A 183 -10.10 -8.71 37.43
CA HIS A 183 -9.74 -7.63 38.34
C HIS A 183 -10.18 -6.27 37.77
N ALA A 184 -10.91 -5.49 38.57
CA ALA A 184 -11.39 -4.15 38.23
C ALA A 184 -10.97 -3.14 39.30
N GLU A 185 -10.27 -2.08 38.90
CA GLU A 185 -9.84 -0.98 39.77
C GLU A 185 -10.17 0.39 39.14
N GLY A 186 -10.07 1.47 39.92
CA GLY A 186 -10.30 2.85 39.45
C GLY A 186 -11.70 3.41 39.73
N ASN A 187 -12.29 4.10 38.74
CA ASN A 187 -13.57 4.81 38.86
C ASN A 187 -14.53 4.42 37.73
N ASN A 188 -15.68 3.84 38.09
CA ASN A 188 -16.69 3.36 37.16
C ASN A 188 -16.12 2.40 36.10
N THR A 189 -15.40 1.37 36.55
CA THR A 189 -14.76 0.38 35.68
C THR A 189 -15.47 -0.97 35.74
N THR A 190 -15.44 -1.73 34.64
CA THR A 190 -16.05 -3.07 34.59
C THR A 190 -15.12 -4.10 33.95
N ALA A 191 -14.70 -5.10 34.73
CA ALA A 191 -14.01 -6.28 34.24
C ALA A 191 -15.01 -7.42 33.97
N GLY A 192 -15.54 -7.49 32.74
CA GLY A 192 -16.62 -8.42 32.38
C GLY A 192 -16.18 -9.80 31.88
N GLY A 193 -14.96 -9.93 31.36
CA GLY A 193 -14.44 -11.16 30.77
C GLY A 193 -13.69 -12.03 31.79
N ALA A 194 -13.64 -13.35 31.57
CA ALA A 194 -12.81 -14.22 32.41
C ALA A 194 -11.31 -13.85 32.26
N ASN A 195 -10.59 -13.81 33.38
CA ASN A 195 -9.20 -13.33 33.48
C ASN A 195 -8.96 -11.93 32.89
N SER A 196 -9.97 -11.07 32.82
CA SER A 196 -9.79 -9.72 32.29
C SER A 196 -9.32 -8.75 33.37
N HIS A 197 -8.61 -7.71 32.93
CA HIS A 197 -8.14 -6.61 33.77
C HIS A 197 -8.76 -5.29 33.30
N THR A 198 -9.19 -4.43 34.22
CA THR A 198 -9.75 -3.13 33.86
C THR A 198 -9.41 -2.07 34.90
N GLU A 199 -8.82 -0.96 34.47
CA GLU A 199 -8.40 0.15 35.33
C GLU A 199 -8.69 1.52 34.71
N GLY A 200 -8.61 2.60 35.49
CA GLY A 200 -8.81 3.97 35.01
C GLY A 200 -10.21 4.54 35.27
N LEU A 201 -10.77 5.29 34.30
CA LEU A 201 -12.05 6.01 34.42
C LEU A 201 -13.01 5.61 33.29
N ASN A 202 -14.20 5.12 33.62
CA ASN A 202 -15.22 4.71 32.62
C ASN A 202 -14.71 3.67 31.61
N THR A 203 -13.81 2.78 32.01
CA THR A 203 -13.24 1.74 31.14
C THR A 203 -13.94 0.39 31.36
N GLN A 204 -13.95 -0.45 30.33
CA GLN A 204 -14.55 -1.77 30.46
C GLN A 204 -13.93 -2.85 29.56
N THR A 205 -13.85 -4.05 30.10
CA THR A 205 -13.79 -5.28 29.30
C THR A 205 -15.18 -5.93 29.26
N THR A 206 -15.59 -6.43 28.10
CA THR A 206 -16.90 -7.12 27.96
C THR A 206 -16.81 -8.61 28.30
N ILE A 207 -17.94 -9.30 28.40
CA ILE A 207 -18.01 -10.76 28.60
C ILE A 207 -17.25 -11.53 27.51
N SER A 208 -17.24 -11.00 26.27
CA SER A 208 -16.47 -11.57 25.16
C SER A 208 -14.95 -11.33 25.27
N GLY A 209 -14.54 -10.35 26.09
CA GLY A 209 -13.17 -9.93 26.36
C GLY A 209 -12.42 -10.86 27.31
N VAL A 210 -12.43 -12.17 27.06
CA VAL A 210 -11.66 -13.14 27.84
C VAL A 210 -10.16 -12.85 27.71
N ASN A 211 -9.45 -12.75 28.82
CA ASN A 211 -8.03 -12.33 28.92
C ASN A 211 -7.76 -10.91 28.38
N ALA A 212 -8.78 -10.04 28.27
CA ALA A 212 -8.61 -8.69 27.76
C ALA A 212 -8.11 -7.72 28.84
N HIS A 213 -7.48 -6.63 28.41
CA HIS A 213 -7.05 -5.53 29.27
C HIS A 213 -7.60 -4.20 28.75
N ALA A 214 -8.15 -3.37 29.64
CA ALA A 214 -8.58 -2.01 29.33
C ALA A 214 -8.12 -1.02 30.41
N GLU A 215 -7.38 0.01 30.03
CA GLU A 215 -6.89 1.07 30.92
C GLU A 215 -7.18 2.47 30.34
N GLY A 216 -6.97 3.54 31.11
CA GLY A 216 -7.15 4.92 30.65
C GLY A 216 -8.55 5.50 30.88
N GLU A 217 -9.12 6.21 29.90
CA GLU A 217 -10.42 6.89 30.04
C GLU A 217 -11.41 6.54 28.90
N GLY A 218 -12.55 5.93 29.25
CA GLY A 218 -13.66 5.64 28.33
C GLY A 218 -13.50 4.39 27.47
N ASN A 219 -12.39 3.66 27.62
CA ASN A 219 -11.99 2.62 26.68
C ASN A 219 -12.79 1.31 26.82
N THR A 220 -12.98 0.61 25.70
CA THR A 220 -13.64 -0.70 25.66
C THR A 220 -12.77 -1.76 24.99
N ALA A 221 -12.47 -2.84 25.72
CA ALA A 221 -11.89 -4.06 25.16
C ALA A 221 -12.94 -5.17 25.11
N SER A 222 -13.31 -5.60 23.90
CA SER A 222 -14.35 -6.61 23.67
C SER A 222 -13.88 -7.85 22.92
N GLY A 223 -12.67 -7.82 22.36
CA GLY A 223 -12.04 -8.98 21.74
C GLY A 223 -11.39 -9.91 22.75
N ARG A 224 -11.31 -11.21 22.43
CA ARG A 224 -10.51 -12.14 23.24
C ARG A 224 -9.05 -11.71 23.22
N ALA A 225 -8.42 -11.59 24.38
CA ALA A 225 -7.02 -11.16 24.53
C ALA A 225 -6.71 -9.81 23.86
N SER A 226 -7.71 -8.94 23.72
CA SER A 226 -7.51 -7.58 23.20
C SER A 226 -6.96 -6.66 24.29
N HIS A 227 -6.23 -5.62 23.88
CA HIS A 227 -5.70 -4.59 24.76
C HIS A 227 -6.15 -3.20 24.27
N VAL A 228 -6.54 -2.34 25.21
CA VAL A 228 -6.88 -0.95 24.91
C VAL A 228 -6.35 -0.01 25.99
N GLU A 229 -5.72 1.08 25.59
CA GLU A 229 -5.10 2.07 26.47
C GLU A 229 -5.27 3.50 25.94
N GLY A 230 -4.99 4.51 26.77
CA GLY A 230 -5.16 5.92 26.41
C GLY A 230 -6.60 6.41 26.56
N GLY A 231 -7.19 6.94 25.49
CA GLY A 231 -8.52 7.55 25.51
C GLY A 231 -8.50 9.00 26.00
N GLY A 232 -9.57 9.41 26.68
CA GLY A 232 -9.70 10.76 27.25
C GLY A 232 -10.84 11.57 26.64
N VAL A 233 -10.59 12.87 26.46
CA VAL A 233 -11.56 13.82 25.90
C VAL A 233 -10.94 14.72 24.83
N ASP A 234 -11.78 15.21 23.91
CA ASP A 234 -11.40 16.24 22.95
C ASP A 234 -11.29 17.64 23.61
N SER A 235 -10.97 18.67 22.81
CA SER A 235 -10.85 20.06 23.29
C SER A 235 -12.16 20.68 23.79
N LEU A 236 -13.30 20.02 23.57
CA LEU A 236 -14.63 20.40 24.03
C LEU A 236 -15.07 19.58 25.26
N GLY A 237 -14.28 18.60 25.69
CA GLY A 237 -14.61 17.69 26.78
C GLY A 237 -15.49 16.51 26.36
N ASN A 238 -15.67 16.25 25.07
CA ASN A 238 -16.39 15.06 24.62
C ASN A 238 -15.47 13.83 24.73
N PRO A 239 -15.96 12.67 25.19
CA PRO A 239 -15.17 11.45 25.24
C PRO A 239 -14.59 11.06 23.88
N THR A 240 -13.32 10.64 23.89
CA THR A 240 -12.59 10.10 22.72
C THR A 240 -12.11 8.67 22.98
N PRO A 241 -13.04 7.74 23.28
CA PRO A 241 -12.69 6.40 23.72
C PRO A 241 -12.06 5.58 22.59
N ASN A 242 -11.17 4.69 22.98
CA ASN A 242 -10.60 3.68 22.09
C ASN A 242 -11.42 2.37 22.19
N LEU A 243 -11.42 1.61 21.09
CA LEU A 243 -12.12 0.33 20.99
C LEU A 243 -11.19 -0.75 20.42
N ALA A 244 -10.89 -1.76 21.24
CA ALA A 244 -10.24 -2.98 20.81
C ALA A 244 -11.27 -4.13 20.80
N SER A 245 -11.81 -4.46 19.63
CA SER A 245 -12.90 -5.44 19.47
C SER A 245 -12.49 -6.70 18.70
N GLY A 246 -11.36 -6.66 18.00
CA GLY A 246 -10.80 -7.84 17.35
C GLY A 246 -10.14 -8.80 18.36
N PRO A 247 -10.18 -10.12 18.15
CA PRO A 247 -9.32 -11.06 18.86
C PRO A 247 -7.85 -10.64 18.77
N SER A 248 -7.17 -10.53 19.91
CA SER A 248 -5.77 -10.10 20.00
C SER A 248 -5.48 -8.73 19.37
N SER A 249 -6.49 -7.86 19.23
CA SER A 249 -6.30 -6.50 18.73
C SER A 249 -5.75 -5.57 19.80
N HIS A 250 -4.98 -4.56 19.40
CA HIS A 250 -4.49 -3.48 20.28
C HIS A 250 -4.95 -2.12 19.76
N ALA A 251 -5.51 -1.28 20.64
CA ALA A 251 -5.90 0.09 20.31
C ALA A 251 -5.36 1.08 21.35
N GLU A 252 -4.58 2.06 20.92
CA GLU A 252 -3.98 3.08 21.78
C GLU A 252 -4.12 4.49 21.21
N GLY A 253 -3.97 5.52 22.05
CA GLY A 253 -4.08 6.92 21.64
C GLY A 253 -5.46 7.54 21.93
N GLN A 254 -6.10 8.22 20.98
CA GLN A 254 -7.40 8.86 21.14
C GLN A 254 -8.34 8.55 19.98
N ASN A 255 -9.57 8.12 20.28
CA ASN A 255 -10.58 7.77 19.29
C ASN A 255 -10.07 6.74 18.26
N THR A 256 -9.33 5.72 18.70
CA THR A 256 -8.79 4.66 17.84
C THR A 256 -9.64 3.39 17.90
N ILE A 257 -9.73 2.67 16.77
CA ILE A 257 -10.54 1.46 16.63
C ILE A 257 -9.71 0.35 16.02
N ALA A 258 -9.42 -0.69 16.80
CA ALA A 258 -8.84 -1.95 16.34
C ALA A 258 -9.91 -3.04 16.37
N SER A 259 -10.42 -3.44 15.21
CA SER A 259 -11.56 -4.36 15.07
C SER A 259 -11.28 -5.61 14.26
N GLY A 260 -10.14 -5.68 13.58
CA GLY A 260 -9.70 -6.88 12.90
C GLY A 260 -8.98 -7.85 13.83
N ASP A 261 -9.00 -9.14 13.49
CA ASP A 261 -8.18 -10.15 14.18
C ASP A 261 -6.70 -9.74 14.15
N VAL A 262 -6.04 -9.64 15.30
CA VAL A 262 -4.62 -9.23 15.44
C VAL A 262 -4.34 -7.82 14.85
N SER A 263 -5.34 -6.96 14.74
CA SER A 263 -5.16 -5.59 14.22
C SER A 263 -4.55 -4.66 15.27
N HIS A 264 -3.79 -3.67 14.83
CA HIS A 264 -3.21 -2.62 15.68
C HIS A 264 -3.64 -1.23 15.21
N ALA A 265 -4.18 -0.40 16.10
CA ALA A 265 -4.51 1.00 15.81
C ALA A 265 -3.90 1.93 16.87
N GLU A 266 -3.05 2.88 16.45
CA GLU A 266 -2.40 3.85 17.34
C GLU A 266 -2.56 5.29 16.82
N GLY A 267 -2.47 6.29 17.71
CA GLY A 267 -2.53 7.71 17.35
C GLY A 267 -3.90 8.37 17.61
N GLY A 268 -4.44 9.09 16.61
CA GLY A 268 -5.65 9.92 16.77
C GLY A 268 -6.67 9.72 15.66
N GLY A 269 -7.82 9.13 15.97
CA GLY A 269 -8.87 8.87 14.97
C GLY A 269 -8.54 7.76 13.98
N THR A 270 -7.65 6.82 14.35
CA THR A 270 -7.19 5.74 13.47
C THR A 270 -8.09 4.51 13.55
N ILE A 271 -8.21 3.78 12.43
CA ILE A 271 -9.08 2.60 12.31
C ILE A 271 -8.30 1.46 11.64
N ALA A 272 -8.07 0.38 12.37
CA ALA A 272 -7.54 -0.88 11.86
C ALA A 272 -8.64 -1.96 11.90
N SER A 273 -9.22 -2.29 10.75
CA SER A 273 -10.38 -3.21 10.65
C SER A 273 -10.15 -4.45 9.80
N GLY A 274 -9.03 -4.54 9.08
CA GLY A 274 -8.62 -5.76 8.39
C GLY A 274 -7.94 -6.75 9.34
N SER A 275 -7.97 -8.04 9.02
CA SER A 275 -7.18 -9.01 9.80
C SER A 275 -5.68 -8.72 9.63
N PHE A 276 -4.92 -8.70 10.72
CA PHE A 276 -3.50 -8.32 10.76
C PHE A 276 -3.20 -6.90 10.22
N SER A 277 -4.20 -6.01 10.16
CA SER A 277 -3.98 -4.64 9.68
C SER A 277 -3.33 -3.75 10.73
N HIS A 278 -2.55 -2.76 10.30
CA HIS A 278 -1.95 -1.76 11.18
C HIS A 278 -2.32 -0.34 10.70
N ALA A 279 -2.82 0.51 11.60
CA ALA A 279 -3.09 1.92 11.32
C ALA A 279 -2.45 2.82 12.39
N GLU A 280 -1.58 3.74 11.98
CA GLU A 280 -0.89 4.68 12.87
C GLU A 280 -1.00 6.13 12.37
N GLY A 281 -0.88 7.11 13.28
CA GLY A 281 -0.91 8.55 12.95
C GLY A 281 -2.24 9.25 13.22
N GLN A 282 -2.70 10.11 12.30
CA GLN A 282 -3.92 10.91 12.47
C GLN A 282 -4.96 10.63 11.36
N ASN A 283 -6.16 10.20 11.73
CA ASN A 283 -7.26 9.90 10.80
C ASN A 283 -6.87 8.86 9.72
N THR A 284 -6.08 7.86 10.08
CA THR A 284 -5.64 6.81 9.14
C THR A 284 -6.57 5.60 9.20
N VAL A 285 -6.74 4.90 8.07
CA VAL A 285 -7.64 3.74 7.97
C VAL A 285 -6.94 2.59 7.26
N ALA A 286 -6.72 1.48 7.97
CA ALA A 286 -6.25 0.21 7.41
C ALA A 286 -7.39 -0.82 7.48
N SER A 287 -8.09 -1.04 6.37
CA SER A 287 -9.29 -1.89 6.32
C SER A 287 -9.17 -3.14 5.44
N GLY A 288 -8.05 -3.30 4.73
CA GLY A 288 -7.72 -4.53 4.03
C GLY A 288 -6.97 -5.51 4.92
N ASP A 289 -7.10 -6.80 4.64
CA ASP A 289 -6.31 -7.82 5.36
C ASP A 289 -4.81 -7.60 5.12
N VAL A 290 -4.02 -7.61 6.19
CA VAL A 290 -2.57 -7.35 6.18
C VAL A 290 -2.23 -5.94 5.64
N SER A 291 -3.18 -5.01 5.63
CA SER A 291 -2.92 -3.65 5.16
C SER A 291 -2.22 -2.79 6.21
N HIS A 292 -1.47 -1.79 5.75
CA HIS A 292 -0.77 -0.83 6.61
C HIS A 292 -1.09 0.60 6.18
N ALA A 293 -1.51 1.46 7.11
CA ALA A 293 -1.75 2.87 6.86
C ALA A 293 -1.07 3.74 7.92
N GLU A 294 -0.17 4.64 7.50
CA GLU A 294 0.57 5.54 8.39
C GLU A 294 0.48 7.00 7.93
N GLY A 295 0.73 7.95 8.84
CA GLY A 295 0.75 9.39 8.55
C GLY A 295 -0.56 10.12 8.86
N GLY A 296 -1.10 10.88 7.90
CA GLY A 296 -2.25 11.76 8.11
C GLY A 296 -3.33 11.64 7.04
N SER A 297 -4.56 11.29 7.43
CA SER A 297 -5.68 11.10 6.49
C SER A 297 -5.38 10.08 5.39
N THR A 298 -4.64 9.02 5.71
CA THR A 298 -4.26 7.95 4.77
C THR A 298 -5.24 6.78 4.82
N THR A 299 -5.38 6.02 3.74
CA THR A 299 -6.30 4.88 3.66
C THR A 299 -5.69 3.73 2.89
N ALA A 300 -5.50 2.58 3.53
CA ALA A 300 -5.08 1.31 2.95
C ALA A 300 -6.22 0.29 3.05
N SER A 301 -7.03 0.17 2.00
CA SER A 301 -8.24 -0.67 1.97
C SER A 301 -8.14 -1.92 1.10
N GLY A 302 -7.05 -2.08 0.35
CA GLY A 302 -6.75 -3.31 -0.39
C GLY A 302 -6.10 -4.36 0.50
N SER A 303 -6.26 -5.65 0.17
CA SER A 303 -5.49 -6.71 0.83
C SER A 303 -4.00 -6.52 0.58
N SER A 304 -3.18 -6.57 1.63
CA SER A 304 -1.74 -6.30 1.60
C SER A 304 -1.36 -4.93 1.02
N SER A 305 -2.28 -3.96 1.02
CA SER A 305 -1.99 -2.60 0.54
C SER A 305 -1.25 -1.78 1.59
N HIS A 306 -0.45 -0.81 1.16
CA HIS A 306 0.28 0.10 2.03
C HIS A 306 0.02 1.57 1.62
N ALA A 307 -0.33 2.42 2.59
CA ALA A 307 -0.52 3.86 2.35
C ALA A 307 0.21 4.70 3.42
N GLU A 308 1.14 5.55 3.00
CA GLU A 308 1.93 6.41 3.89
C GLU A 308 1.91 7.89 3.43
N GLY A 309 2.14 8.84 4.34
CA GLY A 309 2.19 10.28 4.03
C GLY A 309 0.93 11.07 4.42
N PHE A 310 0.42 11.95 3.55
CA PHE A 310 -0.75 12.79 3.81
C PHE A 310 -1.79 12.72 2.68
N GLN A 311 -3.04 12.38 3.01
CA GLN A 311 -4.13 12.19 2.04
C GLN A 311 -3.82 11.14 0.97
N THR A 312 -3.13 10.05 1.33
CA THR A 312 -2.78 8.97 0.40
C THR A 312 -3.79 7.83 0.48
N VAL A 313 -4.06 7.17 -0.65
CA VAL A 313 -5.05 6.10 -0.77
C VAL A 313 -4.49 4.92 -1.55
N ALA A 314 -4.37 3.76 -0.91
CA ALA A 314 -4.09 2.48 -1.55
C ALA A 314 -5.31 1.57 -1.42
N SER A 315 -6.05 1.35 -2.51
CA SER A 315 -7.40 0.74 -2.46
C SER A 315 -7.55 -0.61 -3.16
N ALA A 316 -6.50 -1.09 -3.83
CA ALA A 316 -6.48 -2.39 -4.50
C ALA A 316 -5.46 -3.33 -3.84
N ALA A 317 -5.55 -4.63 -4.16
CA ALA A 317 -4.66 -5.64 -3.62
C ALA A 317 -3.19 -5.32 -3.97
N SER A 318 -2.30 -5.41 -2.97
CA SER A 318 -0.87 -5.09 -3.08
C SER A 318 -0.55 -3.67 -3.57
N ALA A 319 -1.51 -2.74 -3.56
CA ALA A 319 -1.28 -1.36 -3.98
C ALA A 319 -0.42 -0.61 -2.94
N HIS A 320 0.46 0.27 -3.42
CA HIS A 320 1.31 1.10 -2.57
C HIS A 320 1.14 2.58 -2.92
N ALA A 321 0.81 3.43 -1.95
CA ALA A 321 0.68 4.87 -2.14
C ALA A 321 1.46 5.66 -1.08
N GLU A 322 2.39 6.52 -1.51
CA GLU A 322 3.22 7.34 -0.63
C GLU A 322 3.23 8.82 -1.06
N GLY A 323 3.42 9.75 -0.11
CA GLY A 323 3.57 11.20 -0.39
C GLY A 323 2.36 12.08 -0.02
N PHE A 324 1.96 13.00 -0.90
CA PHE A 324 0.86 13.97 -0.64
C PHE A 324 -0.24 13.86 -1.70
N SER A 325 -1.47 13.55 -1.29
CA SER A 325 -2.62 13.38 -2.20
C SER A 325 -2.35 12.35 -3.31
N THR A 326 -1.76 11.21 -2.99
CA THR A 326 -1.47 10.14 -3.96
C THR A 326 -2.54 9.04 -3.91
N THR A 327 -2.76 8.35 -5.03
CA THR A 327 -3.76 7.29 -5.12
C THR A 327 -3.24 6.11 -5.94
N ALA A 328 -3.12 4.95 -5.31
CA ALA A 328 -2.86 3.66 -5.95
C ALA A 328 -4.13 2.80 -5.89
N SER A 329 -4.81 2.63 -7.03
CA SER A 329 -6.11 1.94 -7.12
C SER A 329 -6.14 0.79 -8.13
N GLY A 330 -5.02 0.49 -8.77
CA GLY A 330 -4.82 -0.74 -9.54
C GLY A 330 -4.19 -1.82 -8.66
N ALA A 331 -4.49 -3.09 -8.93
CA ALA A 331 -3.78 -4.18 -8.26
C ALA A 331 -2.27 -4.09 -8.59
N ASP A 332 -1.42 -4.30 -7.58
CA ASP A 332 0.04 -4.17 -7.68
C ASP A 332 0.52 -2.79 -8.16
N SER A 333 -0.31 -1.74 -8.06
CA SER A 333 0.06 -0.40 -8.53
C SER A 333 0.84 0.39 -7.47
N HIS A 334 1.68 1.32 -7.94
CA HIS A 334 2.51 2.17 -7.09
C HIS A 334 2.32 3.66 -7.43
N ALA A 335 1.95 4.49 -6.46
CA ALA A 335 1.81 5.94 -6.62
C ALA A 335 2.64 6.70 -5.59
N GLN A 336 3.63 7.47 -6.03
CA GLN A 336 4.51 8.24 -5.15
C GLN A 336 4.58 9.73 -5.55
N GLY A 337 4.88 10.61 -4.60
CA GLY A 337 5.09 12.05 -4.84
C GLY A 337 3.89 12.94 -4.46
N ARG A 338 3.44 13.83 -5.35
CA ARG A 338 2.39 14.83 -5.06
C ARG A 338 1.28 14.86 -6.09
N ILE A 339 0.04 14.57 -5.69
CA ILE A 339 -1.12 14.52 -6.61
C ILE A 339 -0.85 13.52 -7.73
N THR A 340 -0.46 12.29 -7.38
CA THR A 340 -0.17 11.23 -8.36
C THR A 340 -1.23 10.13 -8.31
N THR A 341 -1.50 9.48 -9.44
CA THR A 341 -2.53 8.44 -9.53
C THR A 341 -2.02 7.26 -10.36
N ALA A 342 -1.95 6.08 -9.75
CA ALA A 342 -1.65 4.81 -10.39
C ALA A 342 -2.88 3.89 -10.31
N SER A 343 -3.70 3.85 -11.36
CA SER A 343 -5.00 3.14 -11.38
C SER A 343 -5.06 1.93 -12.32
N GLY A 344 -4.02 1.70 -13.12
CA GLY A 344 -3.89 0.50 -13.94
C GLY A 344 -3.30 -0.65 -13.14
N LEU A 345 -3.62 -1.89 -13.52
CA LEU A 345 -2.98 -3.06 -12.92
C LEU A 345 -1.46 -3.04 -13.19
N GLY A 346 -0.65 -3.15 -12.15
CA GLY A 346 0.81 -3.04 -12.20
C GLY A 346 1.34 -1.67 -12.66
N SER A 347 0.52 -0.60 -12.62
CA SER A 347 0.95 0.71 -13.08
C SER A 347 1.79 1.44 -12.03
N HIS A 348 2.67 2.35 -12.48
CA HIS A 348 3.54 3.13 -11.61
C HIS A 348 3.46 4.63 -11.97
N ALA A 349 3.14 5.48 -11.00
CA ALA A 349 3.09 6.94 -11.17
C ALA A 349 3.97 7.64 -10.12
N GLU A 350 4.91 8.47 -10.54
CA GLU A 350 5.81 9.22 -9.66
C GLU A 350 5.94 10.70 -10.07
N GLY A 351 6.37 11.55 -9.14
CA GLY A 351 6.58 12.98 -9.37
C GLY A 351 5.41 13.86 -8.90
N GLN A 352 4.94 14.78 -9.74
CA GLN A 352 3.87 15.72 -9.39
C GLN A 352 2.79 15.80 -10.46
N SER A 353 1.53 15.62 -10.06
CA SER A 353 0.38 15.68 -10.99
C SER A 353 0.50 14.64 -12.12
N THR A 354 1.01 13.45 -11.82
CA THR A 354 1.22 12.38 -12.79
C THR A 354 0.12 11.33 -12.73
N THR A 355 -0.18 10.66 -13.84
CA THR A 355 -1.23 9.65 -13.93
C THR A 355 -0.78 8.46 -14.77
N ALA A 356 -0.75 7.27 -14.17
CA ALA A 356 -0.54 6.00 -14.85
C ALA A 356 -1.81 5.13 -14.72
N SER A 357 -2.67 5.15 -15.75
CA SER A 357 -3.97 4.45 -15.72
C SER A 357 -4.07 3.25 -16.66
N GLY A 358 -3.07 3.03 -17.51
CA GLY A 358 -3.00 1.84 -18.35
C GLY A 358 -2.43 0.62 -17.62
N PHE A 359 -2.76 -0.58 -18.10
CA PHE A 359 -2.12 -1.83 -17.66
C PHE A 359 -0.60 -1.73 -17.82
N VAL A 360 0.16 -1.95 -16.73
CA VAL A 360 1.63 -1.81 -16.63
C VAL A 360 2.19 -0.49 -17.19
N ALA A 361 1.41 0.59 -17.13
CA ALA A 361 1.84 1.91 -17.59
C ALA A 361 2.77 2.58 -16.57
N HIS A 362 3.68 3.44 -17.06
CA HIS A 362 4.61 4.21 -16.23
C HIS A 362 4.51 5.71 -16.54
N ALA A 363 4.32 6.54 -15.51
CA ALA A 363 4.30 8.00 -15.65
C ALA A 363 5.19 8.68 -14.60
N GLU A 364 6.14 9.49 -15.02
CA GLU A 364 7.09 10.19 -14.15
C GLU A 364 7.22 11.68 -14.54
N GLY A 365 7.61 12.55 -13.59
CA GLY A 365 7.86 13.98 -13.85
C GLY A 365 6.76 14.93 -13.37
N LEU A 366 6.43 15.96 -14.15
CA LEU A 366 5.44 17.01 -13.81
C LEU A 366 4.33 17.07 -14.86
N GLN A 367 3.08 16.83 -14.44
CA GLN A 367 1.89 16.85 -15.32
C GLN A 367 1.97 15.81 -16.46
N THR A 368 2.45 14.60 -16.17
CA THR A 368 2.60 13.54 -17.18
C THR A 368 1.48 12.50 -17.08
N ALA A 369 1.11 11.89 -18.21
CA ALA A 369 0.02 10.91 -18.27
C ALA A 369 0.36 9.72 -19.17
N ALA A 370 0.38 8.51 -18.61
CA ALA A 370 0.47 7.24 -19.33
C ALA A 370 -0.84 6.46 -19.17
N THR A 371 -1.67 6.46 -20.21
CA THR A 371 -3.11 6.12 -20.08
C THR A 371 -3.52 4.82 -20.76
N ASN A 372 -2.59 4.17 -21.45
CA ASN A 372 -2.87 2.96 -22.22
C ASN A 372 -1.87 1.85 -21.85
N GLN A 373 -2.13 0.63 -22.30
CA GLN A 373 -1.33 -0.54 -21.97
C GLN A 373 0.15 -0.34 -22.34
N ALA A 374 1.04 -0.58 -21.36
CA ALA A 374 2.49 -0.42 -21.48
C ALA A 374 2.97 0.96 -21.96
N ALA A 375 2.15 2.01 -21.82
CA ALA A 375 2.54 3.37 -22.16
C ALA A 375 3.57 3.93 -21.16
N HIS A 376 4.50 4.75 -21.64
CA HIS A 376 5.50 5.44 -20.82
C HIS A 376 5.50 6.96 -21.09
N ALA A 377 5.29 7.77 -20.04
CA ALA A 377 5.32 9.22 -20.14
C ALA A 377 6.28 9.83 -19.11
N GLN A 378 7.28 10.60 -19.56
CA GLN A 378 8.27 11.27 -18.71
C GLN A 378 8.43 12.75 -19.06
N GLY A 379 8.89 13.58 -18.12
CA GLY A 379 9.20 15.00 -18.34
C GLY A 379 8.13 15.99 -17.86
N LEU A 380 7.81 17.01 -18.67
CA LEU A 380 6.88 18.10 -18.34
C LEU A 380 5.68 18.14 -19.31
N ASN A 381 4.47 18.00 -18.81
CA ASN A 381 3.25 18.08 -19.61
C ASN A 381 3.26 17.10 -20.81
N THR A 382 3.64 15.84 -20.58
CA THR A 382 3.74 14.81 -21.62
C THR A 382 2.60 13.79 -21.50
N THR A 383 2.17 13.23 -22.63
CA THR A 383 1.07 12.26 -22.66
C THR A 383 1.39 11.09 -23.59
N ALA A 384 1.43 9.89 -23.03
CA ALA A 384 1.49 8.62 -23.76
C ALA A 384 0.12 7.93 -23.66
N SER A 385 -0.62 7.86 -24.76
CA SER A 385 -1.98 7.29 -24.81
C SER A 385 -2.19 6.24 -25.89
N GLY A 386 -1.14 5.91 -26.66
CA GLY A 386 -1.12 4.73 -27.52
C GLY A 386 -0.65 3.50 -26.76
N VAL A 387 -1.07 2.31 -27.22
CA VAL A 387 -0.54 1.04 -26.70
C VAL A 387 0.98 1.01 -26.94
N ALA A 388 1.75 0.72 -25.89
CA ALA A 388 3.21 0.69 -25.90
C ALA A 388 3.83 1.95 -26.54
N SER A 389 3.25 3.12 -26.29
CA SER A 389 3.78 4.40 -26.75
C SER A 389 4.71 5.04 -25.71
N HIS A 390 5.62 5.92 -26.16
CA HIS A 390 6.57 6.62 -25.29
C HIS A 390 6.57 8.13 -25.59
N ALA A 391 6.22 8.95 -24.61
CA ALA A 391 6.32 10.41 -24.67
C ALA A 391 7.36 10.93 -23.67
N GLU A 392 8.32 11.72 -24.13
CA GLU A 392 9.34 12.36 -23.28
C GLU A 392 9.56 13.83 -23.64
N GLY A 393 10.18 14.59 -22.74
CA GLY A 393 10.51 16.00 -22.95
C GLY A 393 9.46 16.96 -22.39
N SER A 394 9.03 17.95 -23.17
CA SER A 394 8.10 19.00 -22.73
C SER A 394 6.94 19.16 -23.71
N ASN A 395 5.69 19.11 -23.25
CA ASN A 395 4.52 19.28 -24.13
C ASN A 395 4.51 18.27 -25.30
N THR A 396 4.78 16.99 -25.04
CA THR A 396 4.84 15.95 -26.08
C THR A 396 3.67 14.96 -25.99
N ILE A 397 3.20 14.46 -27.14
CA ILE A 397 2.04 13.56 -27.22
C ILE A 397 2.37 12.32 -28.09
N ALA A 398 2.49 11.17 -27.45
CA ALA A 398 2.62 9.86 -28.08
C ALA A 398 1.27 9.10 -28.02
N ASN A 399 0.36 9.42 -28.93
CA ASN A 399 -1.01 8.87 -28.98
C ASN A 399 -1.24 7.84 -30.10
N GLY A 400 -0.20 7.51 -30.88
CA GLY A 400 -0.23 6.37 -31.81
C GLY A 400 0.24 5.08 -31.14
N VAL A 401 -0.25 3.93 -31.59
CA VAL A 401 0.23 2.62 -31.12
C VAL A 401 1.70 2.42 -31.51
N PHE A 402 2.56 1.94 -30.61
CA PHE A 402 4.01 1.79 -30.81
C PHE A 402 4.75 3.09 -31.17
N SER A 403 4.16 4.26 -30.88
CA SER A 403 4.71 5.54 -31.30
C SER A 403 5.65 6.16 -30.26
N HIS A 404 6.54 7.05 -30.71
CA HIS A 404 7.48 7.77 -29.85
C HIS A 404 7.49 9.26 -30.17
N ALA A 405 7.29 10.11 -29.15
CA ALA A 405 7.38 11.57 -29.27
C ALA A 405 8.38 12.12 -28.24
N SER A 406 9.39 12.84 -28.71
CA SER A 406 10.40 13.49 -27.86
C SER A 406 10.64 14.95 -28.25
N GLY A 407 11.30 15.69 -27.35
CA GLY A 407 11.61 17.10 -27.54
C GLY A 407 10.57 18.05 -26.92
N SER A 408 10.18 19.10 -27.64
CA SER A 408 9.28 20.14 -27.14
C SER A 408 8.11 20.38 -28.09
N GLY A 409 6.85 20.23 -27.67
CA GLY A 409 5.70 20.55 -28.52
C GLY A 409 5.51 19.60 -29.71
N THR A 410 5.88 18.32 -29.55
CA THR A 410 5.80 17.31 -30.62
C THR A 410 4.63 16.34 -30.43
N SER A 411 4.03 15.85 -31.52
CA SER A 411 2.94 14.88 -31.47
C SER A 411 3.03 13.83 -32.57
N THR A 412 2.68 12.59 -32.23
CA THR A 412 2.56 11.47 -33.19
C THR A 412 1.20 11.45 -33.90
N ALA A 413 0.25 12.31 -33.50
CA ALA A 413 -1.07 12.46 -34.10
C ALA A 413 -1.85 11.15 -34.32
N GLY A 414 -1.65 10.16 -33.46
CA GLY A 414 -2.33 8.87 -33.52
C GLY A 414 -1.76 7.91 -34.56
N PHE A 415 -0.71 8.29 -35.30
CA PHE A 415 -0.12 7.42 -36.32
C PHE A 415 0.67 6.26 -35.69
N PRO A 416 0.30 4.99 -35.97
CA PRO A 416 1.04 3.85 -35.42
C PRO A 416 2.50 3.83 -35.87
N GLY A 417 3.42 3.49 -34.96
CA GLY A 417 4.85 3.37 -35.25
C GLY A 417 5.54 4.68 -35.67
N ALA A 418 4.89 5.83 -35.53
CA ALA A 418 5.51 7.12 -35.83
C ALA A 418 6.55 7.49 -34.77
N PHE A 419 7.69 8.01 -35.22
CA PHE A 419 8.73 8.57 -34.36
C PHE A 419 8.89 10.06 -34.71
N ILE A 420 8.79 10.95 -33.72
CA ILE A 420 9.05 12.38 -33.91
C ILE A 420 9.91 12.95 -32.79
N VAL A 421 10.90 13.76 -33.17
CA VAL A 421 11.81 14.47 -32.27
C VAL A 421 11.99 15.92 -32.72
N GLY A 422 12.31 16.81 -31.78
CA GLY A 422 12.68 18.20 -32.06
C GLY A 422 11.73 19.19 -31.39
N THR A 423 11.47 20.31 -32.05
CA THR A 423 10.62 21.36 -31.49
C THR A 423 9.42 21.59 -32.40
N ASN A 424 8.22 21.63 -31.82
CA ASN A 424 6.99 22.12 -32.45
C ASN A 424 6.65 21.39 -33.76
N GLY A 425 6.18 20.14 -33.67
CA GLY A 425 5.90 19.36 -34.88
C GLY A 425 4.89 18.24 -34.71
N VAL A 426 4.27 17.83 -35.81
CA VAL A 426 3.29 16.74 -35.82
C VAL A 426 3.66 15.71 -36.89
N ALA A 427 3.68 14.43 -36.52
CA ALA A 427 3.84 13.33 -37.45
C ALA A 427 2.69 13.31 -38.48
N SER A 428 2.97 12.85 -39.69
CA SER A 428 1.97 12.85 -40.78
C SER A 428 1.66 11.46 -41.35
N GLN A 429 2.35 10.42 -40.88
CA GLN A 429 2.17 9.06 -41.38
C GLN A 429 2.70 8.02 -40.39
N SER A 430 2.12 6.82 -40.45
CA SER A 430 2.54 5.64 -39.71
C SER A 430 3.93 5.14 -40.10
N ASN A 431 4.59 4.45 -39.18
CA ASN A 431 5.86 3.75 -39.39
C ASN A 431 6.96 4.62 -40.02
N SER A 432 6.97 5.91 -39.68
CA SER A 432 7.79 6.95 -40.31
C SER A 432 8.54 7.77 -39.25
N PHE A 433 9.66 8.37 -39.64
CA PHE A 433 10.54 9.15 -38.76
C PHE A 433 10.53 10.63 -39.14
N PHE A 434 10.39 11.51 -38.15
CA PHE A 434 10.26 12.95 -38.35
C PHE A 434 11.21 13.75 -37.44
N VAL A 435 11.83 14.79 -37.99
CA VAL A 435 12.52 15.84 -37.21
C VAL A 435 11.73 17.13 -37.34
N ALA A 436 11.44 17.76 -36.20
CA ALA A 436 10.62 18.97 -36.10
C ALA A 436 11.43 20.21 -35.71
N ASN A 437 11.07 21.35 -36.29
CA ASN A 437 11.53 22.68 -35.93
C ASN A 437 10.48 23.76 -36.29
N GLY A 438 9.23 23.57 -35.84
CA GLY A 438 8.13 24.51 -36.10
C GLY A 438 8.13 25.73 -35.17
N LEU A 439 7.23 26.68 -35.49
CA LEU A 439 7.12 27.94 -34.74
C LEU A 439 6.14 27.86 -33.56
N LEU A 440 5.15 26.97 -33.63
CA LEU A 440 4.08 26.81 -32.65
C LEU A 440 3.99 25.35 -32.15
N PRO A 441 3.65 25.10 -30.87
CA PRO A 441 3.45 23.74 -30.40
C PRO A 441 2.50 22.95 -31.29
N PHE A 442 2.88 21.72 -31.62
CA PHE A 442 2.11 20.83 -32.48
C PHE A 442 1.82 21.43 -33.87
N ASP A 443 2.79 22.11 -34.49
CA ASP A 443 2.68 22.63 -35.85
C ASP A 443 2.72 21.49 -36.90
N PRO A 444 1.63 21.25 -37.67
CA PRO A 444 1.63 20.25 -38.74
C PRO A 444 2.54 20.59 -39.92
N ALA A 445 3.03 21.83 -40.03
CA ALA A 445 4.03 22.24 -41.01
C ALA A 445 5.45 22.27 -40.43
N GLY A 446 5.62 22.04 -39.11
CA GLY A 446 6.91 22.16 -38.44
C GLY A 446 7.92 21.03 -38.70
N ARG A 447 7.69 20.14 -39.67
CA ARG A 447 8.59 19.03 -40.00
C ARG A 447 9.66 19.50 -41.00
N VAL A 448 10.93 19.40 -40.60
CA VAL A 448 12.07 19.76 -41.47
C VAL A 448 12.72 18.55 -42.15
N ILE A 449 12.55 17.36 -41.56
CA ILE A 449 12.96 16.07 -42.15
C ILE A 449 11.80 15.08 -41.97
N SER A 450 11.44 14.38 -43.04
CA SER A 450 10.47 13.28 -43.01
C SER A 450 11.03 12.08 -43.77
N LEU A 451 11.16 10.94 -43.10
CA LEU A 451 11.53 9.66 -43.69
C LEU A 451 10.32 8.73 -43.62
N PHE A 452 9.73 8.42 -44.76
CA PHE A 452 8.47 7.71 -44.86
C PHE A 452 8.67 6.19 -44.95
N SER A 453 7.67 5.44 -44.48
CA SER A 453 7.66 3.97 -44.53
C SER A 453 7.74 3.38 -45.94
N ASN A 454 7.41 4.17 -46.97
CA ASN A 454 7.54 3.77 -48.38
C ASN A 454 8.98 3.89 -48.92
N GLY A 455 9.92 4.43 -48.14
CA GLY A 455 11.33 4.65 -48.50
C GLY A 455 11.65 6.07 -48.99
N ASP A 456 10.66 6.95 -49.11
CA ASP A 456 10.88 8.34 -49.55
C ASP A 456 11.43 9.19 -48.40
N GLY A 457 12.36 10.10 -48.72
CA GLY A 457 12.90 11.09 -47.80
C GLY A 457 12.62 12.51 -48.27
N CYS A 458 12.11 13.36 -47.39
CA CYS A 458 11.89 14.79 -47.64
C CYS A 458 12.74 15.63 -46.68
N PHE A 459 13.47 16.59 -47.23
CA PHE A 459 14.34 17.53 -46.51
C PHE A 459 14.00 18.95 -46.95
N GLU A 460 13.64 19.83 -46.01
CA GLU A 460 13.31 21.23 -46.32
C GLU A 460 14.56 22.07 -46.65
N GLY A 461 15.73 21.64 -46.17
CA GLY A 461 17.01 22.33 -46.34
C GLY A 461 17.97 21.64 -47.31
N ALA A 462 19.21 22.16 -47.34
CA ALA A 462 20.28 21.56 -48.11
C ALA A 462 20.68 20.18 -47.57
N VAL A 463 20.82 19.20 -48.45
CA VAL A 463 21.46 17.91 -48.18
C VAL A 463 22.88 17.96 -48.72
N SER A 464 23.86 17.92 -47.83
CA SER A 464 25.28 18.00 -48.18
C SER A 464 25.94 16.63 -48.01
N ALA A 465 26.56 16.11 -49.07
CA ALA A 465 27.41 14.93 -49.02
C ALA A 465 28.88 15.37 -49.08
N ASP A 466 29.53 15.39 -47.91
CA ASP A 466 30.93 15.76 -47.79
C ASP A 466 31.82 14.52 -47.75
N ALA A 467 32.80 14.46 -48.66
CA ALA A 467 33.87 13.50 -48.61
C ALA A 467 35.19 14.21 -48.29
N PHE A 468 35.87 13.78 -47.24
CA PHE A 468 37.17 14.34 -46.88
C PHE A 468 38.25 13.80 -47.84
N ILE A 469 38.59 14.57 -48.88
CA ILE A 469 39.63 14.20 -49.86
C ILE A 469 40.82 15.17 -49.74
N PRO A 470 41.99 14.71 -49.25
CA PRO A 470 43.21 15.51 -49.26
C PRO A 470 43.66 15.83 -50.70
N GLY A 471 43.80 17.12 -51.04
CA GLY A 471 44.48 17.57 -52.27
C GLY A 471 43.60 17.89 -53.49
N ALA A 472 42.35 17.42 -53.55
CA ALA A 472 41.37 17.81 -54.57
C ALA A 472 39.94 17.56 -54.08
N PHE A 473 39.11 18.61 -54.03
CA PHE A 473 37.66 18.47 -53.82
C PHE A 473 37.01 17.91 -55.09
N ALA A 474 37.02 16.59 -55.22
CA ALA A 474 36.28 15.85 -56.24
C ALA A 474 34.99 15.29 -55.62
N CYS A 475 33.86 15.72 -56.16
CA CYS A 475 32.54 15.29 -55.76
C CYS A 475 31.61 15.52 -56.95
N ASP A 476 30.80 14.52 -57.24
CA ASP A 476 30.01 14.41 -58.44
C ASP A 476 28.72 13.62 -58.19
N PHE A 477 27.79 13.77 -59.14
CA PHE A 477 26.61 12.94 -59.30
C PHE A 477 26.97 11.84 -60.29
N ALA A 478 26.89 10.60 -59.83
CA ALA A 478 27.22 9.44 -60.64
C ALA A 478 26.07 8.44 -60.69
N GLU A 479 26.10 7.62 -61.73
CA GLU A 479 25.23 6.46 -61.89
C GLU A 479 26.09 5.23 -62.25
N MET A 480 25.64 4.05 -61.84
CA MET A 480 26.31 2.79 -62.14
C MET A 480 26.01 2.34 -63.57
N PHE A 481 27.03 1.99 -64.33
CA PHE A 481 26.91 1.41 -65.67
C PHE A 481 27.68 0.10 -65.79
N GLU A 482 27.14 -0.83 -66.58
CA GLU A 482 27.80 -2.10 -66.90
C GLU A 482 28.84 -1.90 -68.01
N THR A 483 30.01 -2.53 -67.90
CA THR A 483 31.07 -2.44 -68.90
C THR A 483 30.84 -3.40 -70.07
N LEU A 484 31.20 -2.95 -71.27
CA LEU A 484 30.91 -3.68 -72.53
C LEU A 484 31.56 -5.07 -72.58
N ASP A 485 32.78 -5.19 -72.06
CA ASP A 485 33.59 -6.42 -72.05
C ASP A 485 33.49 -7.21 -70.73
N GLY A 486 32.68 -6.74 -69.78
CA GLY A 486 32.55 -7.30 -68.44
C GLY A 486 33.81 -7.13 -67.57
N GLN A 487 34.78 -6.32 -67.98
CA GLN A 487 35.98 -6.02 -67.19
C GLN A 487 35.84 -4.67 -66.48
N PRO A 488 36.40 -4.49 -65.28
CA PRO A 488 36.35 -3.23 -64.57
C PRO A 488 37.11 -2.13 -65.31
N ILE A 489 36.51 -0.95 -65.38
CA ILE A 489 37.20 0.28 -65.79
C ILE A 489 37.59 1.02 -64.52
N ASP A 490 38.89 1.15 -64.27
CA ASP A 490 39.43 1.89 -63.13
C ASP A 490 39.02 3.38 -63.19
N VAL A 491 39.16 4.11 -62.09
CA VAL A 491 38.67 5.50 -61.97
C VAL A 491 39.47 6.47 -62.85
N GLY A 492 38.82 7.59 -63.22
CA GLY A 492 39.42 8.68 -63.99
C GLY A 492 39.57 8.47 -65.50
N TYR A 493 38.92 7.47 -66.12
CA TYR A 493 38.83 7.37 -67.58
C TYR A 493 37.54 8.02 -68.08
N PHE A 494 37.62 8.68 -69.24
CA PHE A 494 36.43 9.04 -70.01
C PHE A 494 35.79 7.77 -70.59
N VAL A 495 34.46 7.73 -70.54
CA VAL A 495 33.67 6.62 -71.07
C VAL A 495 32.59 7.10 -72.02
N THR A 496 32.20 6.23 -72.95
CA THR A 496 31.09 6.43 -73.88
C THR A 496 30.15 5.22 -73.84
N LEU A 497 28.95 5.40 -74.37
CA LEU A 497 27.93 4.37 -74.50
C LEU A 497 28.12 3.57 -75.79
N ASP A 498 28.00 2.25 -75.69
CA ASP A 498 27.77 1.34 -76.81
C ASP A 498 26.52 0.51 -76.46
N GLY A 499 25.37 0.96 -76.95
CA GLY A 499 24.07 0.55 -76.42
C GLY A 499 23.88 1.02 -74.98
N GLU A 500 23.54 0.09 -74.08
CA GLU A 500 23.33 0.35 -72.63
C GLU A 500 24.62 0.22 -71.80
N LYS A 501 25.71 -0.26 -72.41
CA LYS A 501 26.97 -0.53 -71.71
C LYS A 501 28.01 0.56 -71.97
N VAL A 502 28.98 0.65 -71.07
CA VAL A 502 30.07 1.62 -71.17
C VAL A 502 31.38 0.96 -71.60
N ARG A 503 32.15 1.71 -72.40
CA ARG A 503 33.56 1.42 -72.67
C ARG A 503 34.38 2.69 -72.54
N LYS A 504 35.70 2.55 -72.43
CA LYS A 504 36.61 3.70 -72.57
C LYS A 504 36.34 4.40 -73.90
N SER A 505 36.27 5.72 -73.86
CA SER A 505 36.12 6.51 -75.08
C SER A 505 37.44 6.61 -75.85
N ASN A 506 37.34 6.97 -77.11
CA ASN A 506 38.46 7.24 -78.00
C ASN A 506 38.28 8.62 -78.68
N ALA A 507 39.29 9.07 -79.43
CA ALA A 507 39.29 10.42 -80.01
C ALA A 507 38.21 10.67 -81.08
N ASN A 508 37.60 9.60 -81.64
CA ASN A 508 36.57 9.68 -82.67
C ASN A 508 35.15 9.59 -82.10
N ASP A 509 34.98 9.32 -80.80
CA ASP A 509 33.66 9.27 -80.19
C ASP A 509 33.06 10.68 -80.15
N ASP A 510 31.87 10.83 -80.73
CA ASP A 510 31.13 12.08 -80.83
C ASP A 510 30.35 12.41 -79.54
N TYR A 511 30.03 11.37 -78.76
CA TYR A 511 29.39 11.46 -77.47
C TYR A 511 30.26 10.86 -76.37
N ILE A 512 30.45 11.62 -75.28
CA ILE A 512 31.12 11.16 -74.07
C ILE A 512 30.11 11.21 -72.94
N LEU A 513 29.85 10.06 -72.32
CA LEU A 513 28.86 9.93 -71.25
C LEU A 513 29.31 10.63 -69.98
N GLY A 514 30.56 10.40 -69.59
CA GLY A 514 31.10 10.90 -68.33
C GLY A 514 32.49 10.33 -68.05
N ILE A 515 32.89 10.38 -66.78
CA ILE A 515 34.17 9.88 -66.31
C ILE A 515 33.91 8.87 -65.19
N THR A 516 34.58 7.72 -65.21
CA THR A 516 34.52 6.76 -64.10
C THR A 516 34.91 7.44 -62.78
N SER A 517 33.95 7.58 -61.88
CA SER A 517 34.06 8.37 -60.65
C SER A 517 34.80 7.62 -59.56
N SER A 518 35.64 8.33 -58.82
CA SER A 518 36.34 7.77 -57.66
C SER A 518 35.56 7.92 -56.36
N ASN A 519 34.70 8.93 -56.26
CA ASN A 519 34.03 9.27 -55.01
C ASN A 519 32.78 10.15 -55.27
N PRO A 520 31.67 9.54 -55.74
CA PRO A 520 30.44 10.26 -55.99
C PRO A 520 29.81 10.74 -54.68
N GLY A 521 29.30 11.97 -54.65
CA GLY A 521 28.53 12.49 -53.52
C GLY A 521 27.11 11.93 -53.49
N ILE A 522 26.55 11.65 -54.67
CA ILE A 522 25.31 10.91 -54.86
C ILE A 522 25.56 9.86 -55.94
N LEU A 523 25.24 8.60 -55.63
CA LEU A 523 25.38 7.47 -56.55
C LEU A 523 24.03 6.80 -56.76
N ALA A 524 23.58 6.77 -58.01
CA ALA A 524 22.34 6.10 -58.42
C ALA A 524 22.62 4.73 -59.06
N GLY A 525 21.59 3.90 -59.15
CA GLY A 525 21.63 2.63 -59.89
C GLY A 525 22.45 1.52 -59.24
N THR A 526 22.65 1.56 -57.92
CA THR A 526 23.44 0.56 -57.16
C THR A 526 22.78 -0.81 -57.05
N GLU A 527 21.47 -0.89 -57.19
CA GLU A 527 20.70 -2.14 -57.14
C GLU A 527 20.40 -2.67 -58.54
N GLU A 528 20.38 -4.00 -58.69
CA GLU A 528 19.99 -4.67 -59.93
C GLU A 528 18.45 -4.74 -60.04
N PRO A 529 17.82 -4.24 -61.12
CA PRO A 529 16.37 -4.29 -61.29
C PRO A 529 15.77 -5.69 -61.20
N ALA A 530 16.46 -6.71 -61.71
CA ALA A 530 16.02 -8.11 -61.60
C ALA A 530 15.94 -8.59 -60.14
N CYS A 531 16.61 -7.90 -59.23
CA CYS A 531 16.69 -8.22 -57.81
C CYS A 531 15.73 -7.36 -56.98
N SER A 532 14.90 -6.55 -57.65
CA SER A 532 13.94 -5.71 -56.97
C SER A 532 12.94 -6.56 -56.20
N LYS A 533 12.89 -6.31 -54.88
CA LYS A 533 11.91 -6.95 -53.98
C LYS A 533 10.47 -6.61 -54.36
N TYR A 534 10.25 -5.45 -54.98
CA TYR A 534 8.92 -4.93 -55.26
C TYR A 534 8.65 -4.88 -56.75
N LEU A 535 7.37 -4.98 -57.11
CA LEU A 535 6.90 -4.90 -58.48
C LEU A 535 6.71 -3.44 -58.91
N PHE A 536 7.12 -3.13 -60.14
CA PHE A 536 6.98 -1.81 -60.75
C PHE A 536 6.23 -1.92 -62.08
N ASP A 537 5.55 -0.85 -62.49
CA ASP A 537 4.89 -0.76 -63.79
C ASP A 537 5.90 -0.41 -64.91
N GLU A 538 5.40 -0.29 -66.16
CA GLU A 538 6.21 0.00 -67.34
C GLU A 538 6.97 1.36 -67.27
N TRP A 539 6.60 2.24 -66.34
CA TRP A 539 7.22 3.54 -66.11
C TRP A 539 8.12 3.54 -64.87
N ASN A 540 8.44 2.37 -64.33
CA ASN A 540 9.20 2.17 -63.10
C ASN A 540 8.54 2.81 -61.86
N ARG A 541 7.20 2.87 -61.83
CA ARG A 541 6.45 3.30 -60.63
C ARG A 541 6.05 2.08 -59.83
N PRO A 542 6.20 2.10 -58.49
CA PRO A 542 5.85 0.95 -57.66
C PRO A 542 4.36 0.62 -57.78
N ILE A 543 4.06 -0.67 -57.95
CA ILE A 543 2.70 -1.19 -57.90
C ILE A 543 2.37 -1.47 -56.44
N PHE A 544 1.22 -0.98 -55.98
CA PHE A 544 0.74 -1.21 -54.63
C PHE A 544 -0.35 -2.26 -54.61
N GLU A 545 -0.42 -3.01 -53.50
CA GLU A 545 -1.51 -3.92 -53.19
C GLU A 545 -2.06 -3.64 -51.80
N GLU A 546 -3.34 -3.95 -51.60
CA GLU A 546 -3.97 -3.93 -50.29
C GLU A 546 -3.67 -5.25 -49.58
N VAL A 547 -3.07 -5.17 -48.39
CA VAL A 547 -2.71 -6.34 -47.58
C VAL A 547 -3.43 -6.26 -46.23
N THR A 548 -4.00 -7.38 -45.80
CA THR A 548 -4.59 -7.53 -44.46
C THR A 548 -3.48 -7.79 -43.44
N ILE A 549 -3.35 -6.88 -42.48
CA ILE A 549 -2.43 -6.99 -41.36
C ILE A 549 -3.18 -7.59 -40.19
N PRO A 550 -2.77 -8.77 -39.68
CA PRO A 550 -3.48 -9.45 -38.61
C PRO A 550 -3.49 -8.61 -37.34
N ALA A 551 -4.48 -8.89 -36.48
CA ALA A 551 -4.55 -8.29 -35.16
C ALA A 551 -3.27 -8.57 -34.36
N VAL A 552 -2.81 -7.58 -33.58
CA VAL A 552 -1.72 -7.77 -32.61
C VAL A 552 -2.35 -8.12 -31.28
N THR A 553 -1.91 -9.22 -30.67
CA THR A 553 -2.37 -9.64 -29.35
C THR A 553 -1.25 -9.59 -28.32
N ASP A 554 -1.61 -9.50 -27.04
CA ASP A 554 -0.69 -9.81 -25.96
C ASP A 554 -0.43 -11.33 -25.82
N HIS A 555 0.36 -11.70 -24.80
CA HIS A 555 0.65 -13.10 -24.46
C HIS A 555 -0.62 -13.92 -24.12
N GLU A 556 -1.68 -13.26 -23.66
CA GLU A 556 -2.93 -13.86 -23.19
C GLU A 556 -3.98 -13.95 -24.30
N GLY A 557 -3.70 -13.35 -25.47
CA GLY A 557 -4.56 -13.37 -26.66
C GLY A 557 -5.53 -12.19 -26.75
N ASN A 558 -5.41 -11.17 -25.90
CA ASN A 558 -6.24 -9.97 -25.99
C ASN A 558 -5.80 -9.12 -27.17
N ILE A 559 -6.75 -8.65 -27.98
CA ILE A 559 -6.46 -7.80 -29.14
C ILE A 559 -6.03 -6.41 -28.67
N LEU A 560 -4.77 -6.07 -28.93
CA LEU A 560 -4.17 -4.75 -28.70
C LEU A 560 -4.38 -3.82 -29.89
N VAL A 561 -4.34 -4.39 -31.09
CA VAL A 561 -4.56 -3.70 -32.36
C VAL A 561 -5.43 -4.57 -33.22
N GLU A 562 -6.55 -4.04 -33.67
CA GLU A 562 -7.45 -4.75 -34.59
C GLU A 562 -6.76 -5.08 -35.91
N GLU A 563 -7.26 -6.13 -36.55
CA GLU A 563 -6.93 -6.43 -37.94
C GLU A 563 -7.27 -5.20 -38.82
N ARG A 564 -6.39 -4.87 -39.76
CA ARG A 564 -6.55 -3.71 -40.63
C ARG A 564 -6.00 -3.97 -42.02
N THR A 565 -6.45 -3.21 -43.01
CA THR A 565 -5.86 -3.20 -44.34
C THR A 565 -4.84 -2.08 -44.48
N GLU A 566 -3.71 -2.37 -45.12
CA GLU A 566 -2.69 -1.39 -45.46
C GLU A 566 -2.29 -1.51 -46.94
N MET A 567 -2.08 -0.37 -47.60
CA MET A 567 -1.46 -0.35 -48.91
C MET A 567 0.05 -0.50 -48.76
N ARG A 568 0.62 -1.52 -49.39
CA ARG A 568 2.08 -1.76 -49.40
C ARG A 568 2.57 -1.99 -50.82
N LYS A 569 3.87 -1.80 -51.05
CA LYS A 569 4.50 -2.14 -52.33
C LYS A 569 4.33 -3.64 -52.57
N LYS A 570 3.78 -4.01 -53.72
CA LYS A 570 3.51 -5.39 -54.10
C LYS A 570 4.82 -6.14 -54.23
N ILE A 571 4.95 -7.30 -53.58
CA ILE A 571 6.16 -8.12 -53.66
C ILE A 571 6.28 -8.68 -55.08
N ASN A 572 7.49 -8.63 -55.64
CA ASN A 572 7.80 -9.29 -56.90
C ASN A 572 7.73 -10.82 -56.69
N PRO A 573 6.86 -11.57 -57.38
CA PRO A 573 6.76 -13.03 -57.23
C PRO A 573 8.05 -13.79 -57.58
N GLU A 574 8.95 -13.17 -58.34
CA GLU A 574 10.25 -13.73 -58.70
C GLU A 574 11.35 -13.45 -57.66
N TRP A 575 11.05 -12.66 -56.62
CA TRP A 575 12.00 -12.34 -55.56
C TRP A 575 12.18 -13.52 -54.59
N ASP A 576 13.43 -13.96 -54.42
CA ASP A 576 13.83 -15.04 -53.52
C ASP A 576 14.53 -14.48 -52.26
N PRO A 577 13.93 -14.59 -51.06
CA PRO A 577 14.54 -14.14 -49.81
C PRO A 577 15.77 -14.94 -49.38
N GLU A 578 15.94 -16.19 -49.84
CA GLU A 578 17.07 -17.06 -49.45
C GLU A 578 18.32 -16.82 -50.30
N ASN A 579 18.17 -16.19 -51.47
CA ASN A 579 19.27 -15.82 -52.37
C ASN A 579 19.24 -14.32 -52.68
N PRO A 580 19.59 -13.44 -51.71
CA PRO A 580 19.66 -12.01 -51.97
C PRO A 580 20.76 -11.73 -53.00
N CYS A 581 20.43 -11.00 -54.06
CA CYS A 581 21.40 -10.63 -55.07
C CYS A 581 22.54 -9.77 -54.50
N SER A 582 23.75 -9.96 -55.02
CA SER A 582 24.89 -9.08 -54.76
C SER A 582 24.64 -7.67 -55.31
N SER A 583 25.05 -6.64 -54.55
CA SER A 583 25.00 -5.24 -55.00
C SER A 583 25.83 -5.03 -56.27
N ARG A 584 25.44 -4.12 -57.16
CA ARG A 584 26.29 -3.75 -58.31
C ARG A 584 27.64 -3.20 -57.85
N LEU A 585 27.72 -2.67 -56.64
CA LEU A 585 28.98 -2.22 -56.02
C LEU A 585 30.01 -3.34 -55.82
N GLU A 586 29.56 -4.59 -55.74
CA GLU A 586 30.42 -5.75 -55.49
C GLU A 586 30.85 -6.45 -56.79
N ARG A 587 30.31 -6.01 -57.94
CA ARG A 587 30.49 -6.66 -59.24
C ARG A 587 31.50 -5.89 -60.10
N PRO A 588 32.59 -6.53 -60.56
CA PRO A 588 33.67 -5.83 -61.28
C PRO A 588 33.24 -5.26 -62.64
N GLU A 589 32.20 -5.81 -63.25
CA GLU A 589 31.64 -5.31 -64.51
C GLU A 589 30.78 -4.04 -64.34
N TRP A 590 30.54 -3.55 -63.13
CA TRP A 590 29.80 -2.31 -62.88
C TRP A 590 30.71 -1.20 -62.36
N VAL A 591 30.61 -0.02 -62.97
CA VAL A 591 31.43 1.14 -62.61
C VAL A 591 30.57 2.37 -62.38
N ALA A 592 30.89 3.16 -61.36
CA ALA A 592 30.27 4.47 -61.15
C ALA A 592 30.80 5.44 -62.20
N VAL A 593 29.92 6.06 -62.97
CA VAL A 593 30.27 7.08 -63.96
C VAL A 593 29.72 8.42 -63.49
N GLY A 594 30.62 9.35 -63.19
CA GLY A 594 30.27 10.72 -62.86
C GLY A 594 29.85 11.47 -64.12
N ILE A 595 28.59 11.88 -64.13
CA ILE A 595 27.94 12.53 -65.26
C ILE A 595 27.94 14.05 -65.07
N VAL A 596 27.94 14.53 -63.82
CA VAL A 596 28.00 15.97 -63.50
C VAL A 596 28.82 16.18 -62.24
N GLY A 597 29.72 17.16 -62.24
CA GLY A 597 30.47 17.56 -61.06
C GLY A 597 31.95 17.78 -61.32
N LYS A 598 32.73 17.80 -60.23
CA LYS A 598 34.19 17.98 -60.30
C LYS A 598 34.84 16.60 -60.23
N LEU A 599 35.38 16.15 -61.35
CA LEU A 599 35.94 14.80 -61.49
C LEU A 599 37.45 14.81 -61.71
N LEU A 600 38.12 13.87 -61.06
CA LEU A 600 39.52 13.57 -61.32
C LEU A 600 39.62 12.71 -62.58
N VAL A 601 40.52 13.10 -63.47
CA VAL A 601 40.72 12.45 -64.77
C VAL A 601 42.19 12.16 -64.95
N ARG A 602 42.49 11.01 -65.54
CA ARG A 602 43.80 10.68 -66.05
C ARG A 602 44.12 11.58 -67.23
N ASP A 603 45.36 12.03 -67.31
CA ASP A 603 45.82 13.02 -68.29
C ASP A 603 47.15 12.57 -68.89
N ASP A 604 47.30 12.74 -70.20
CA ASP A 604 48.52 12.41 -70.94
C ASP A 604 49.64 13.46 -70.76
N GLY A 605 49.41 14.48 -69.94
CA GLY A 605 50.33 15.56 -69.62
C GLY A 605 50.13 16.82 -70.46
N THR A 606 49.28 16.77 -71.49
CA THR A 606 49.11 17.90 -72.42
C THR A 606 48.05 18.91 -71.95
N ALA A 607 47.06 18.49 -71.16
CA ALA A 607 45.97 19.37 -70.75
C ALA A 607 46.46 20.53 -69.86
N GLN A 608 46.13 21.76 -70.22
CA GLN A 608 46.55 22.94 -69.45
C GLN A 608 45.42 23.49 -68.59
N VAL A 609 45.74 23.94 -67.37
CA VAL A 609 44.79 24.66 -66.52
C VAL A 609 44.24 25.87 -67.29
N ASN A 610 42.93 26.09 -67.22
CA ASN A 610 42.19 27.06 -68.04
C ASN A 610 42.00 26.72 -69.53
N GLY A 611 42.59 25.63 -70.00
CA GLY A 611 42.31 25.04 -71.32
C GLY A 611 41.14 24.07 -71.30
N TYR A 612 40.96 23.37 -72.43
CA TYR A 612 40.01 22.28 -72.57
C TYR A 612 40.74 20.96 -72.84
N CYS A 613 40.08 19.86 -72.50
CA CYS A 613 40.54 18.53 -72.87
C CYS A 613 39.41 17.68 -73.47
N LYS A 614 39.81 16.70 -74.29
CA LYS A 614 38.96 15.62 -74.79
C LYS A 614 39.65 14.28 -74.52
N PRO A 615 38.93 13.15 -74.57
CA PRO A 615 39.57 11.85 -74.55
C PRO A 615 40.45 11.66 -75.79
N ASN A 616 41.65 11.10 -75.58
CA ASN A 616 42.45 10.51 -76.64
C ASN A 616 42.00 9.06 -76.89
N ASN A 617 42.74 8.31 -77.73
CA ASN A 617 42.40 6.91 -78.05
C ASN A 617 42.53 5.92 -76.87
N GLU A 618 43.05 6.35 -75.72
CA GLU A 618 43.16 5.55 -74.50
C GLU A 618 42.09 5.91 -73.45
N GLY A 619 41.18 6.84 -73.77
CA GLY A 619 40.14 7.32 -72.85
C GLY A 619 40.67 8.23 -71.73
N ILE A 620 41.85 8.81 -71.90
CA ILE A 620 42.44 9.79 -70.96
C ILE A 620 42.44 11.19 -71.57
N ALA A 621 42.55 12.22 -70.75
CA ALA A 621 42.55 13.60 -71.21
C ALA A 621 43.77 13.93 -72.07
N THR A 622 43.51 14.52 -73.25
CA THR A 622 44.47 15.24 -74.08
C THR A 622 43.98 16.68 -74.27
N ALA A 623 44.89 17.63 -74.45
CA ALA A 623 44.57 19.01 -74.77
C ALA A 623 43.71 19.11 -76.03
N ALA A 624 42.71 19.99 -75.98
CA ALA A 624 41.82 20.27 -77.09
C ALA A 624 41.39 21.75 -77.06
N ASP A 625 40.92 22.26 -78.19
CA ASP A 625 40.40 23.63 -78.28
C ASP A 625 39.00 23.78 -77.64
N GLN A 626 38.33 22.65 -77.41
CA GLN A 626 36.96 22.54 -76.89
C GLN A 626 36.78 21.19 -76.19
N GLY A 627 35.84 21.09 -75.25
CA GLY A 627 35.59 19.87 -74.47
C GLY A 627 35.42 20.18 -72.99
N TYR A 628 36.00 19.35 -72.13
CA TYR A 628 35.91 19.51 -70.68
C TYR A 628 36.88 20.55 -70.16
N ARG A 629 36.41 21.45 -69.28
CA ARG A 629 37.23 22.53 -68.73
C ARG A 629 38.20 21.97 -67.68
N VAL A 630 39.49 22.21 -67.88
CA VAL A 630 40.53 21.84 -66.92
C VAL A 630 40.60 22.88 -65.81
N MET A 631 40.27 22.48 -64.58
CA MET A 631 40.21 23.35 -63.42
C MET A 631 41.53 23.42 -62.66
N LYS A 632 42.18 22.27 -62.49
CA LYS A 632 43.39 22.13 -61.68
C LYS A 632 44.20 20.92 -62.16
N ARG A 633 45.52 20.99 -62.07
CA ARG A 633 46.39 19.82 -62.14
C ARG A 633 46.65 19.31 -60.73
N THR A 634 46.30 18.06 -60.45
CA THR A 634 46.39 17.46 -59.10
C THR A 634 47.59 16.52 -58.96
N GLY A 635 48.15 16.07 -60.09
CA GLY A 635 49.38 15.30 -60.16
C GLY A 635 50.03 15.38 -61.55
N PRO A 636 51.14 14.65 -61.79
CA PRO A 636 51.81 14.65 -63.10
C PRO A 636 50.88 14.16 -64.22
N ASN A 637 50.05 13.15 -63.95
CA ASN A 637 49.15 12.53 -64.94
C ASN A 637 47.67 12.59 -64.48
N GLN A 638 47.32 13.58 -63.67
CA GLN A 638 45.96 13.73 -63.14
C GLN A 638 45.55 15.20 -63.11
N ILE A 639 44.36 15.45 -63.63
CA ILE A 639 43.72 16.76 -63.64
C ILE A 639 42.33 16.67 -63.00
N LEU A 640 41.84 17.81 -62.51
CA LEU A 640 40.46 17.99 -62.09
C LEU A 640 39.74 18.73 -63.22
N VAL A 641 38.64 18.16 -63.70
CA VAL A 641 37.77 18.78 -64.71
C VAL A 641 36.38 19.03 -64.15
N LEU A 642 35.64 19.93 -64.80
CA LEU A 642 34.21 20.10 -64.58
C LEU A 642 33.43 19.40 -65.69
N VAL A 643 32.61 18.43 -65.31
CA VAL A 643 31.60 17.80 -66.17
C VAL A 643 30.28 18.51 -65.92
N LYS A 644 29.59 18.91 -66.99
CA LYS A 644 28.37 19.73 -66.95
C LYS A 644 27.21 19.02 -67.63
#